data_AF-A0A8K9Y1N5-F1
#
_entry.id   AF-A0A8K9Y1N5-F1
#
_cell.length_a   1.000
_cell.length_b   1.000
_cell.length_c   1.000
_cell.angle_alpha   90.00
_cell.angle_beta   90.00
_cell.angle_gamma   90.00
#
_symmetry.space_group_name_H-M   'P 1'
#
loop_
_entity.id
_entity.type
_entity.pdbx_description
1 polymer ?
#
loop_
_entity_poly.entity_id
_entity_poly.type
_entity_poly.pdbx_seq_one_letter_code
_entity_poly.pdbx_strand_id
1 'polypeptide(L)'
;MIQRSRNEQFRRLISYNTTAVHIPTDIYEGSTIVLNELNWTDALEAVFRKNKEEDPTLLWQVFGSATGLARYFPASPWMDSRKTPNKIDLYDVRRRPWYIQGAASPKDMLILVDASGSVSGLTLKLIHTSVNEMLETLSDDDYVNVVYFNDKAMKAACFQNLVQANVRNKRFLKDAVRNISAKGITNYKGGFELAFEQLSSLNVTQGRALCNKIIMLFTDGGEERAQEIFQKYNADKKVRIFTFSVGQHNYDKGPIQWMACTNKGYYYEIPSIGAIRINTQEYLDVLGRPMVKANNKAKQVQWTNVYQDALELGLVITGTLPVFNKTNTKRPQNQLILGVMAIDVSLDDIKRLTPRFTFGPNGYYFAIDPNGYVLLHPNLCPKNPKFQEPVTLDFLDAELEDEIKVEIRTNMIHGETGHRTVHTLVKSQDERYIDRSERSYTYAPVKGTDYSLALVLPVYSLHYIHTTIGDTITQAKCKYFFLSHREYCKDLKPSKNNTEFLMDFNEYIDRKTPNNPLCENGVLARFVATDGGITRIYPKSAGLDWTEDPETYESSFYKRSLDNDIYIFTPTPYQEDTNSKSRECVYVCVCLSVCLSVCPSVRLSHVDCVILDDGGFLVMANRDEYIGQIGQFFGMIDPILMVNLVNMSLFTLNKTYDYQSVCDPKRESKGSAAGLRSVYVVSYITDILNVGWLASAAESCITEQTQYFYDNEEKSFRGTLDCENCSRMFHAEKLWKTNLVFVIADAKLTCMSCDHKPLIQAEQPSEGPDPCEMAEKPRFRKGPDACFDNNERVGHVIILSSSVFKNGNRQIVND
;
A
#
# COMPACT_ATOMS: atom_id res chain seq x y z
N MET A 1 2.52 -40.71 -11.85
CA MET A 1 2.23 -39.94 -10.62
C MET A 1 3.37 -38.97 -10.39
N ILE A 2 3.12 -37.67 -10.36
CA ILE A 2 4.13 -36.67 -9.99
C ILE A 2 4.31 -36.74 -8.47
N GLN A 3 5.49 -37.08 -7.98
CA GLN A 3 5.80 -37.09 -6.56
C GLN A 3 5.91 -35.64 -6.06
N ARG A 4 5.03 -35.25 -5.13
CA ARG A 4 4.97 -33.89 -4.59
C ARG A 4 5.28 -33.93 -3.09
N SER A 5 6.13 -33.02 -2.63
CA SER A 5 6.49 -32.86 -1.22
C SER A 5 6.14 -31.47 -0.74
N ARG A 6 5.73 -31.35 0.54
CA ARG A 6 5.52 -30.04 1.16
C ARG A 6 6.88 -29.39 1.37
N ASN A 7 7.03 -28.15 0.91
CA ASN A 7 8.25 -27.38 1.08
C ASN A 7 7.99 -26.13 1.92
N GLU A 8 8.88 -25.84 2.87
CA GLU A 8 8.74 -24.72 3.80
C GLU A 8 8.99 -23.37 3.12
N GLN A 9 9.93 -23.30 2.18
CA GLN A 9 10.25 -22.08 1.43
C GLN A 9 9.05 -21.60 0.60
N PHE A 10 8.38 -22.53 -0.09
CA PHE A 10 7.23 -22.22 -0.95
C PHE A 10 5.87 -22.33 -0.24
N ARG A 11 5.85 -22.78 1.04
CA ARG A 11 4.66 -23.04 1.85
C ARG A 11 3.60 -23.92 1.17
N ARG A 12 3.97 -24.69 0.14
CA ARG A 12 3.07 -25.46 -0.74
C ARG A 12 3.65 -26.82 -1.13
N LEU A 13 2.82 -27.65 -1.77
CA LEU A 13 3.22 -28.93 -2.37
C LEU A 13 3.89 -28.67 -3.71
N ILE A 14 5.17 -29.01 -3.82
CA ILE A 14 5.97 -28.79 -5.03
C ILE A 14 6.61 -30.09 -5.53
N SER A 15 7.02 -30.10 -6.79
CA SER A 15 7.79 -31.15 -7.43
C SER A 15 8.97 -30.53 -8.18
N TYR A 16 10.19 -30.86 -7.75
CA TYR A 16 11.43 -30.44 -8.42
C TYR A 16 11.76 -31.24 -9.69
N ASN A 17 11.02 -32.32 -9.96
CA ASN A 17 11.30 -33.18 -11.10
C ASN A 17 10.85 -32.58 -12.42
N THR A 18 9.86 -31.68 -12.42
CA THR A 18 9.25 -31.16 -13.64
C THR A 18 8.73 -29.73 -13.46
N THR A 19 8.36 -29.11 -14.57
CA THR A 19 7.70 -27.81 -14.65
C THR A 19 6.18 -27.92 -14.64
N ALA A 20 5.50 -26.87 -14.19
CA ALA A 20 4.06 -26.72 -14.36
C ALA A 20 3.78 -25.70 -15.47
N VAL A 21 2.64 -25.87 -16.15
CA VAL A 21 2.17 -24.93 -17.16
C VAL A 21 0.79 -24.42 -16.75
N HIS A 22 0.64 -23.10 -16.77
CA HIS A 22 -0.62 -22.40 -16.64
C HIS A 22 -1.10 -21.97 -18.03
N ILE A 23 -2.37 -22.26 -18.33
CA ILE A 23 -3.06 -21.82 -19.53
C ILE A 23 -4.31 -21.06 -19.06
N PRO A 24 -4.48 -19.79 -19.47
CA PRO A 24 -5.67 -19.01 -19.15
C PRO A 24 -6.96 -19.69 -19.62
N THR A 25 -8.03 -19.54 -18.85
CA THR A 25 -9.31 -20.24 -19.06
C THR A 25 -9.99 -19.93 -20.41
N ASP A 26 -9.68 -18.79 -21.03
CA ASP A 26 -10.19 -18.38 -22.34
C ASP A 26 -9.38 -18.92 -23.53
N ILE A 27 -8.23 -19.54 -23.28
CA ILE A 27 -7.36 -20.06 -24.33
C ILE A 27 -7.57 -21.57 -24.45
N TYR A 28 -7.87 -22.04 -25.66
CA TYR A 28 -8.04 -23.46 -25.92
C TYR A 28 -6.68 -24.18 -26.00
N GLU A 29 -6.44 -25.10 -25.06
CA GLU A 29 -5.19 -25.87 -24.93
C GLU A 29 -4.84 -26.71 -26.16
N GLY A 30 -5.84 -27.21 -26.91
CA GLY A 30 -5.65 -28.02 -28.11
C GLY A 30 -5.33 -27.20 -29.37
N SER A 31 -5.22 -25.86 -29.26
CA SER A 31 -4.85 -25.00 -30.37
C SER A 31 -3.43 -25.32 -30.85
N THR A 32 -3.24 -25.36 -32.17
CA THR A 32 -1.92 -25.63 -32.77
C THR A 32 -0.85 -24.63 -32.32
N ILE A 33 -1.24 -23.38 -32.05
CA ILE A 33 -0.33 -22.34 -31.53
C ILE A 33 0.17 -22.72 -30.13
N VAL A 34 -0.76 -23.12 -29.24
CA VAL A 34 -0.45 -23.50 -27.86
C VAL A 34 0.36 -24.80 -27.81
N LEU A 35 0.01 -25.79 -28.63
CA LEU A 35 0.76 -27.05 -28.73
C LEU A 35 2.21 -26.84 -29.19
N ASN A 36 2.43 -25.91 -30.14
CA ASN A 36 3.78 -25.55 -30.55
C ASN A 36 4.56 -24.87 -29.43
N GLU A 37 3.93 -23.96 -28.67
CA GLU A 37 4.53 -23.32 -27.49
C GLU A 37 4.92 -24.33 -26.42
N LEU A 38 4.03 -25.27 -26.10
CA LEU A 38 4.30 -26.36 -25.16
C LEU A 38 5.51 -27.20 -25.59
N ASN A 39 5.64 -27.47 -26.88
CA ASN A 39 6.73 -28.29 -27.42
C ASN A 39 8.10 -27.61 -27.30
N TRP A 40 8.23 -26.35 -27.73
CA TRP A 40 9.55 -25.68 -27.69
C TRP A 40 9.93 -25.19 -26.28
N THR A 41 8.95 -24.81 -25.46
CA THR A 41 9.21 -24.38 -24.07
C THR A 41 9.64 -25.53 -23.16
N ASP A 42 9.49 -26.78 -23.59
CA ASP A 42 9.88 -27.95 -22.80
C ASP A 42 11.37 -28.02 -22.50
N ALA A 43 12.19 -27.49 -23.42
CA ALA A 43 13.63 -27.38 -23.24
C ALA A 43 14.04 -26.50 -22.04
N LEU A 44 13.15 -25.64 -21.53
CA LEU A 44 13.42 -24.78 -20.38
C LEU A 44 13.52 -25.56 -19.06
N GLU A 45 12.90 -26.74 -18.97
CA GLU A 45 12.92 -27.54 -17.74
C GLU A 45 14.35 -27.89 -17.30
N ALA A 46 15.22 -28.26 -18.24
CA ALA A 46 16.61 -28.57 -17.97
C ALA A 46 17.39 -27.36 -17.42
N VAL A 47 17.10 -26.17 -17.95
CA VAL A 47 17.73 -24.92 -17.50
C VAL A 47 17.23 -24.51 -16.12
N PHE A 48 15.91 -24.59 -15.88
CA PHE A 48 15.34 -24.26 -14.57
C PHE A 48 15.86 -25.16 -13.46
N ARG A 49 16.01 -26.46 -13.74
CA ARG A 49 16.60 -27.41 -12.81
C ARG A 49 18.06 -27.03 -12.50
N LYS A 50 18.86 -26.76 -13.54
CA LYS A 50 20.25 -26.36 -13.38
C LYS A 50 20.39 -25.09 -12.52
N ASN A 51 19.56 -24.08 -12.74
CA ASN A 51 19.58 -22.85 -11.94
C ASN A 51 19.29 -23.13 -10.45
N LYS A 52 18.36 -24.04 -10.14
CA LYS A 52 18.02 -24.42 -8.76
C LYS A 52 19.09 -25.31 -8.12
N GLU A 53 19.82 -26.10 -8.91
CA GLU A 53 20.99 -26.86 -8.45
C GLU A 53 22.17 -25.93 -8.13
N GLU A 54 22.36 -24.87 -8.92
CA GLU A 54 23.37 -23.83 -8.66
C GLU A 54 22.99 -22.94 -7.45
N ASP A 55 21.72 -22.55 -7.33
CA ASP A 55 21.21 -21.75 -6.22
C ASP A 55 19.96 -22.37 -5.57
N PRO A 56 20.11 -23.05 -4.42
CA PRO A 56 19.01 -23.63 -3.67
C PRO A 56 18.03 -22.59 -3.10
N THR A 57 18.39 -21.31 -3.01
CA THR A 57 17.52 -20.25 -2.46
C THR A 57 16.57 -19.66 -3.49
N LEU A 58 16.74 -19.96 -4.77
CA LEU A 58 15.93 -19.39 -5.85
C LEU A 58 14.44 -19.79 -5.74
N LEU A 59 13.53 -18.81 -5.81
CA LEU A 59 12.08 -19.01 -5.75
C LEU A 59 11.50 -19.44 -7.12
N TRP A 60 10.34 -18.90 -7.52
CA TRP A 60 9.71 -19.25 -8.78
C TRP A 60 10.53 -18.74 -9.96
N GLN A 61 10.77 -19.63 -10.91
CA GLN A 61 11.29 -19.29 -12.23
C GLN A 61 10.13 -19.42 -13.21
N VAL A 62 9.83 -18.36 -13.96
CA VAL A 62 8.65 -18.30 -14.84
C VAL A 62 9.03 -17.81 -16.23
N PHE A 63 8.52 -18.49 -17.25
CA PHE A 63 8.46 -17.98 -18.62
C PHE A 63 7.01 -17.67 -18.96
N GLY A 64 6.69 -16.40 -19.20
CA GLY A 64 5.41 -15.97 -19.76
C GLY A 64 5.53 -15.83 -21.28
N SER A 65 4.77 -16.61 -22.03
CA SER A 65 4.71 -16.54 -23.49
C SER A 65 3.80 -15.40 -23.95
N ALA A 66 4.11 -14.81 -25.11
CA ALA A 66 3.24 -13.85 -25.79
C ALA A 66 1.87 -14.44 -26.16
N THR A 67 1.76 -15.77 -26.20
CA THR A 67 0.50 -16.47 -26.44
C THR A 67 -0.42 -16.53 -25.22
N GLY A 68 0.05 -16.12 -24.03
CA GLY A 68 -0.70 -16.18 -22.77
C GLY A 68 -0.37 -17.40 -21.89
N LEU A 69 0.36 -18.38 -22.40
CA LEU A 69 0.86 -19.53 -21.63
C LEU A 69 1.96 -19.11 -20.65
N ALA A 70 1.95 -19.65 -19.43
CA ALA A 70 3.05 -19.47 -18.48
C ALA A 70 3.61 -20.82 -18.02
N ARG A 71 4.92 -21.02 -18.13
CA ARG A 71 5.61 -22.21 -17.60
C ARG A 71 6.43 -21.81 -16.37
N TYR A 72 6.27 -22.51 -15.27
CA TYR A 72 6.98 -22.21 -14.03
C TYR A 72 7.60 -23.43 -13.35
N PHE A 73 8.68 -23.19 -12.60
CA PHE A 73 9.43 -24.20 -11.85
C PHE A 73 9.68 -23.74 -10.41
N PRO A 74 9.59 -24.63 -9.40
CA PRO A 74 9.18 -26.04 -9.48
C PRO A 74 7.69 -26.23 -9.79
N ALA A 75 7.26 -27.43 -10.17
CA ALA A 75 5.83 -27.68 -10.45
C ALA A 75 4.99 -27.67 -9.16
N SER A 76 3.91 -26.88 -9.14
CA SER A 76 2.91 -26.84 -8.07
C SER A 76 1.50 -26.87 -8.68
N PRO A 77 0.47 -27.43 -8.02
CA PRO A 77 -0.90 -27.20 -8.45
C PRO A 77 -1.24 -25.71 -8.34
N TRP A 78 -1.90 -25.16 -9.36
CA TRP A 78 -2.25 -23.73 -9.45
C TRP A 78 -3.27 -23.33 -8.38
N MET A 79 -4.45 -23.96 -8.38
CA MET A 79 -5.46 -23.80 -7.33
C MET A 79 -5.47 -25.00 -6.38
N ASP A 80 -5.67 -24.75 -5.08
CA ASP A 80 -5.96 -25.81 -4.11
C ASP A 80 -7.46 -26.14 -4.20
N SER A 81 -7.79 -27.28 -4.80
CA SER A 81 -9.16 -27.74 -4.96
C SER A 81 -9.92 -27.87 -3.64
N ARG A 82 -9.22 -27.91 -2.50
CA ARG A 82 -9.81 -27.90 -1.15
C ARG A 82 -10.28 -26.52 -0.68
N LYS A 83 -9.66 -25.44 -1.15
CA LYS A 83 -9.94 -24.06 -0.70
C LYS A 83 -10.91 -23.32 -1.63
N THR A 84 -10.87 -23.59 -2.93
CA THR A 84 -11.62 -22.79 -3.93
C THR A 84 -12.34 -23.65 -4.97
N PRO A 85 -13.37 -24.44 -4.59
CA PRO A 85 -14.06 -25.34 -5.52
C PRO A 85 -14.82 -24.62 -6.64
N ASN A 86 -15.18 -23.33 -6.48
CA ASN A 86 -16.02 -22.57 -7.42
C ASN A 86 -15.42 -21.21 -7.87
N LYS A 87 -14.14 -20.93 -7.58
CA LYS A 87 -13.51 -19.67 -8.03
C LYS A 87 -12.97 -19.87 -9.45
N ILE A 88 -13.45 -19.09 -10.41
CA ILE A 88 -12.93 -19.12 -11.78
C ILE A 88 -11.57 -18.44 -11.79
N ASP A 89 -10.59 -19.09 -12.43
CA ASP A 89 -9.28 -18.52 -12.65
C ASP A 89 -9.32 -17.47 -13.77
N LEU A 90 -9.03 -16.22 -13.40
CA LEU A 90 -8.96 -15.06 -14.29
C LEU A 90 -7.51 -14.63 -14.56
N TYR A 91 -6.52 -15.44 -14.16
CA TYR A 91 -5.12 -15.14 -14.37
C TYR A 91 -4.76 -15.18 -15.86
N ASP A 92 -4.06 -14.15 -16.30
CA ASP A 92 -3.39 -14.08 -17.59
C ASP A 92 -2.00 -13.49 -17.36
N VAL A 93 -0.97 -14.16 -17.85
CA VAL A 93 0.43 -13.76 -17.66
C VAL A 93 0.73 -12.41 -18.28
N ARG A 94 0.07 -12.07 -19.39
CA ARG A 94 0.31 -10.83 -20.15
C ARG A 94 -0.18 -9.59 -19.43
N ARG A 95 -1.07 -9.77 -18.46
CA ARG A 95 -1.62 -8.71 -17.60
C ARG A 95 -0.77 -8.42 -16.38
N ARG A 96 0.23 -9.26 -16.10
CA ARG A 96 1.00 -9.12 -14.88
C ARG A 96 1.94 -7.92 -15.02
N PRO A 97 2.09 -7.09 -13.97
CA PRO A 97 2.98 -5.93 -14.01
C PRO A 97 4.41 -6.30 -14.48
N TRP A 98 4.93 -7.44 -14.02
CA TRP A 98 6.24 -7.95 -14.44
C TRP A 98 6.32 -8.23 -15.95
N TYR A 99 5.26 -8.78 -16.55
CA TYR A 99 5.25 -9.05 -17.99
C TYR A 99 5.21 -7.73 -18.76
N ILE A 100 4.35 -6.79 -18.35
CA ILE A 100 4.14 -5.50 -19.04
C ILE A 100 5.45 -4.69 -19.05
N GLN A 101 6.13 -4.59 -17.90
CA GLN A 101 7.38 -3.85 -17.76
C GLN A 101 8.49 -4.44 -18.66
N GLY A 102 8.60 -5.78 -18.70
CA GLY A 102 9.56 -6.45 -19.57
C GLY A 102 9.18 -6.46 -21.06
N ALA A 103 7.90 -6.26 -21.41
CA ALA A 103 7.41 -6.34 -22.78
C ALA A 103 7.55 -5.03 -23.58
N ALA A 104 7.49 -3.87 -22.90
CA ALA A 104 7.57 -2.57 -23.55
C ALA A 104 8.20 -1.49 -22.66
N SER A 105 8.81 -0.49 -23.29
CA SER A 105 9.28 0.71 -22.58
C SER A 105 8.11 1.60 -22.11
N PRO A 106 8.32 2.44 -21.08
CA PRO A 106 7.29 3.35 -20.56
C PRO A 106 6.65 4.23 -21.64
N LYS A 107 5.42 4.68 -21.40
CA LYS A 107 4.63 5.42 -22.38
C LYS A 107 3.84 6.59 -21.81
N ASP A 108 3.78 7.65 -22.62
CA ASP A 108 2.87 8.78 -22.48
C ASP A 108 1.62 8.46 -23.33
N MET A 109 0.55 8.03 -22.68
CA MET A 109 -0.68 7.55 -23.31
C MET A 109 -1.83 8.55 -23.14
N LEU A 110 -2.48 8.91 -24.25
CA LEU A 110 -3.72 9.67 -24.19
C LEU A 110 -4.88 8.84 -24.73
N ILE A 111 -5.93 8.68 -23.92
CA ILE A 111 -7.14 7.98 -24.30
C ILE A 111 -8.17 8.98 -24.81
N LEU A 112 -8.61 8.81 -26.05
CA LEU A 112 -9.68 9.56 -26.69
C LEU A 112 -10.94 8.72 -26.73
N VAL A 113 -12.00 9.23 -26.13
CA VAL A 113 -13.32 8.59 -26.07
C VAL A 113 -14.32 9.36 -26.93
N ASP A 114 -14.88 8.70 -27.93
CA ASP A 114 -16.03 9.23 -28.65
C ASP A 114 -17.27 9.19 -27.74
N ALA A 115 -17.86 10.36 -27.50
CA ALA A 115 -19.07 10.56 -26.71
C ALA A 115 -20.21 11.16 -27.56
N SER A 116 -20.17 10.97 -28.88
CA SER A 116 -21.24 11.37 -29.79
C SER A 116 -22.53 10.57 -29.56
N GLY A 117 -23.65 11.04 -30.13
CA GLY A 117 -24.94 10.36 -29.95
C GLY A 117 -24.99 8.93 -30.49
N SER A 118 -24.14 8.57 -31.46
CA SER A 118 -24.13 7.23 -32.10
C SER A 118 -23.68 6.12 -31.15
N VAL A 119 -22.72 6.42 -30.27
CA VAL A 119 -22.19 5.44 -29.31
C VAL A 119 -23.15 5.16 -28.15
N SER A 120 -24.27 5.89 -28.03
CA SER A 120 -25.20 5.73 -26.91
C SER A 120 -25.76 4.30 -26.78
N GLY A 121 -25.90 3.82 -25.54
CA GLY A 121 -26.38 2.46 -25.25
C GLY A 121 -25.26 1.44 -25.03
N LEU A 122 -25.31 0.30 -25.75
CA LEU A 122 -24.38 -0.82 -25.53
C LEU A 122 -22.93 -0.44 -25.85
N THR A 123 -22.71 0.32 -26.92
CA THR A 123 -21.37 0.70 -27.37
C THR A 123 -20.65 1.56 -26.33
N LEU A 124 -21.29 2.59 -25.78
CA LEU A 124 -20.73 3.40 -24.70
C LEU A 124 -20.39 2.54 -23.47
N LYS A 125 -21.23 1.57 -23.10
CA LYS A 125 -20.95 0.65 -22.00
C LYS A 125 -19.71 -0.21 -22.27
N LEU A 126 -19.53 -0.68 -23.50
CA LEU A 126 -18.34 -1.42 -23.92
C LEU A 126 -17.11 -0.52 -23.93
N ILE A 127 -17.23 0.75 -24.36
CA ILE A 127 -16.14 1.73 -24.32
C ILE A 127 -15.70 1.97 -22.86
N HIS A 128 -16.63 2.25 -21.94
CA HIS A 128 -16.31 2.43 -20.52
C HIS A 128 -15.55 1.24 -19.94
N THR A 129 -16.01 0.04 -20.27
CA THR A 129 -15.35 -1.20 -19.82
C THR A 129 -13.96 -1.35 -20.46
N SER A 130 -13.83 -1.02 -21.75
CA SER A 130 -12.55 -1.13 -22.48
C SER A 130 -11.50 -0.14 -21.99
N VAL A 131 -11.90 1.10 -21.72
CA VAL A 131 -11.01 2.12 -21.15
C VAL A 131 -10.58 1.73 -19.74
N ASN A 132 -11.49 1.20 -18.91
CA ASN A 132 -11.13 0.70 -17.58
C ASN A 132 -10.11 -0.44 -17.65
N GLU A 133 -10.32 -1.44 -18.52
CA GLU A 133 -9.37 -2.54 -18.72
C GLU A 133 -8.04 -2.05 -19.32
N MET A 134 -8.06 -1.02 -20.16
CA MET A 134 -6.86 -0.41 -20.73
C MET A 134 -6.03 0.28 -19.64
N LEU A 135 -6.67 1.00 -18.72
CA LEU A 135 -5.99 1.62 -17.57
C LEU A 135 -5.31 0.57 -16.68
N GLU A 136 -5.83 -0.66 -16.58
CA GLU A 136 -5.15 -1.74 -15.84
C GLU A 136 -3.82 -2.18 -16.48
N THR A 137 -3.61 -1.90 -17.77
CA THR A 137 -2.35 -2.25 -18.45
C THR A 137 -1.24 -1.23 -18.21
N LEU A 138 -1.53 -0.14 -17.49
CA LEU A 138 -0.57 0.92 -17.20
C LEU A 138 0.12 0.69 -15.86
N SER A 139 1.44 0.86 -15.89
CA SER A 139 2.36 0.83 -14.75
C SER A 139 2.61 2.23 -14.20
N ASP A 140 3.23 2.32 -13.02
CA ASP A 140 3.54 3.59 -12.37
C ASP A 140 4.57 4.45 -13.13
N ASP A 141 5.35 3.86 -14.05
CA ASP A 141 6.27 4.60 -14.93
C ASP A 141 5.55 5.23 -16.14
N ASP A 142 4.30 4.82 -16.38
CA ASP A 142 3.49 5.33 -17.48
C ASP A 142 2.70 6.59 -17.09
N TYR A 143 2.39 7.39 -18.10
CA TYR A 143 1.63 8.62 -17.96
C TYR A 143 0.35 8.54 -18.77
N VAL A 144 -0.75 9.01 -18.18
CA VAL A 144 -2.06 8.92 -18.79
C VAL A 144 -2.94 10.13 -18.54
N ASN A 145 -3.77 10.47 -19.51
CA ASN A 145 -4.96 11.28 -19.31
C ASN A 145 -6.08 10.79 -20.25
N VAL A 146 -7.31 11.14 -19.93
CA VAL A 146 -8.50 10.77 -20.70
C VAL A 146 -9.21 12.02 -21.18
N VAL A 147 -9.43 12.08 -22.50
CA VAL A 147 -10.18 13.12 -23.19
C VAL A 147 -11.38 12.47 -23.84
N TYR A 148 -12.54 13.10 -23.73
CA TYR A 148 -13.72 12.69 -24.49
C TYR A 148 -14.15 13.82 -25.42
N PHE A 149 -14.77 13.47 -26.54
CA PHE A 149 -15.21 14.46 -27.51
C PHE A 149 -16.56 14.11 -28.10
N ASN A 150 -17.30 15.17 -28.39
CA ASN A 150 -18.54 15.17 -29.14
C ASN A 150 -18.53 16.38 -30.08
N ASP A 151 -19.39 17.39 -29.91
CA ASP A 151 -19.29 18.66 -30.64
C ASP A 151 -18.04 19.44 -30.24
N LYS A 152 -17.60 19.27 -28.99
CA LYS A 152 -16.37 19.84 -28.44
C LYS A 152 -15.52 18.75 -27.78
N ALA A 153 -14.22 18.99 -27.65
CA ALA A 153 -13.33 18.13 -26.92
C ALA A 153 -13.16 18.63 -25.48
N MET A 154 -13.30 17.73 -24.51
CA MET A 154 -13.23 18.02 -23.08
C MET A 154 -12.39 16.98 -22.35
N LYS A 155 -11.73 17.39 -21.26
CA LYS A 155 -10.98 16.48 -20.38
C LYS A 155 -11.99 15.73 -19.51
N ALA A 156 -11.81 14.41 -19.32
CA ALA A 156 -12.74 13.60 -18.52
C ALA A 156 -12.65 13.91 -17.02
N ALA A 157 -11.45 14.24 -16.55
CA ALA A 157 -11.14 14.52 -15.15
C ALA A 157 -10.60 15.95 -14.98
N CYS A 158 -10.37 16.33 -13.72
CA CYS A 158 -9.76 17.60 -13.31
C CYS A 158 -8.33 17.82 -13.84
N PHE A 159 -7.65 16.75 -14.29
CA PHE A 159 -6.24 16.80 -14.67
C PHE A 159 -5.99 17.68 -15.90
N GLN A 160 -5.14 18.68 -15.74
CA GLN A 160 -4.82 19.63 -16.82
C GLN A 160 -3.88 19.04 -17.87
N ASN A 161 -3.01 18.11 -17.48
CA ASN A 161 -1.98 17.46 -18.28
C ASN A 161 -2.00 15.93 -18.03
N LEU A 162 -1.10 15.20 -18.70
CA LEU A 162 -0.83 13.80 -18.37
C LEU A 162 -0.40 13.66 -16.91
N VAL A 163 -0.96 12.68 -16.21
CA VAL A 163 -0.61 12.33 -14.84
C VAL A 163 -0.01 10.94 -14.77
N GLN A 164 0.78 10.68 -13.73
CA GLN A 164 1.32 9.36 -13.48
C GLN A 164 0.17 8.35 -13.32
N ALA A 165 0.29 7.19 -13.96
CA ALA A 165 -0.71 6.13 -13.91
C ALA A 165 -0.61 5.29 -12.62
N ASN A 166 -0.49 5.95 -11.48
CA ASN A 166 -0.50 5.32 -10.17
C ASN A 166 -1.90 4.78 -9.81
N VAL A 167 -1.99 3.92 -8.79
CA VAL A 167 -3.26 3.27 -8.37
C VAL A 167 -4.37 4.30 -8.12
N ARG A 168 -4.03 5.45 -7.54
CA ARG A 168 -4.97 6.52 -7.17
C ARG A 168 -5.54 7.28 -8.37
N ASN A 169 -4.66 7.79 -9.23
CA ASN A 169 -5.03 8.53 -10.43
C ASN A 169 -5.80 7.62 -11.39
N LYS A 170 -5.40 6.36 -11.53
CA LYS A 170 -6.15 5.37 -12.32
C LYS A 170 -7.57 5.18 -11.78
N ARG A 171 -7.74 5.04 -10.46
CA ARG A 171 -9.07 4.91 -9.85
C ARG A 171 -9.94 6.15 -10.15
N PHE A 172 -9.39 7.34 -9.99
CA PHE A 172 -10.09 8.58 -10.28
C PHE A 172 -10.48 8.71 -11.77
N LEU A 173 -9.58 8.34 -12.69
CA LEU A 173 -9.87 8.30 -14.12
C LEU A 173 -10.95 7.27 -14.47
N LYS A 174 -10.93 6.08 -13.86
CA LYS A 174 -11.97 5.05 -14.06
C LYS A 174 -13.35 5.56 -13.64
N ASP A 175 -13.44 6.29 -12.52
CA ASP A 175 -14.70 6.87 -12.04
C ASP A 175 -15.17 8.02 -12.93
N ALA A 176 -14.25 8.88 -13.39
CA ALA A 176 -14.56 9.93 -14.37
C ALA A 176 -15.09 9.36 -15.69
N VAL A 177 -14.49 8.28 -16.20
CA VAL A 177 -14.92 7.60 -17.42
C VAL A 177 -16.35 7.05 -17.28
N ARG A 178 -16.70 6.46 -16.14
CA ARG A 178 -18.05 5.94 -15.88
C ARG A 178 -19.13 7.03 -15.93
N ASN A 179 -18.78 8.28 -15.62
CA ASN A 179 -19.70 9.41 -15.60
C ASN A 179 -19.90 10.07 -16.98
N ILE A 180 -19.16 9.66 -18.01
CA ILE A 180 -19.31 10.22 -19.37
C ILE A 180 -20.66 9.80 -19.97
N SER A 181 -21.38 10.78 -20.51
CA SER A 181 -22.67 10.57 -21.20
C SER A 181 -22.58 10.94 -22.68
N ALA A 182 -23.16 10.10 -23.54
CA ALA A 182 -23.13 10.27 -25.00
C ALA A 182 -24.19 11.27 -25.48
N LYS A 183 -23.77 12.37 -26.13
CA LYS A 183 -24.64 13.42 -26.70
C LYS A 183 -23.90 14.18 -27.81
N GLY A 184 -24.65 14.70 -28.80
CA GLY A 184 -24.09 15.58 -29.84
C GLY A 184 -23.56 14.84 -31.07
N ILE A 185 -22.79 15.56 -31.90
CA ILE A 185 -22.23 15.09 -33.18
C ILE A 185 -20.75 14.76 -32.98
N THR A 186 -20.16 13.90 -33.82
CA THR A 186 -18.74 13.53 -33.75
C THR A 186 -17.83 14.61 -34.38
N ASN A 187 -16.85 15.13 -33.64
CA ASN A 187 -15.83 16.06 -34.14
C ASN A 187 -14.41 15.51 -33.93
N TYR A 188 -13.92 14.73 -34.91
CA TYR A 188 -12.58 14.15 -34.86
C TYR A 188 -11.47 15.21 -34.84
N LYS A 189 -11.63 16.31 -35.58
CA LYS A 189 -10.60 17.37 -35.64
C LYS A 189 -10.35 17.98 -34.27
N GLY A 190 -11.41 18.39 -33.59
CA GLY A 190 -11.32 18.98 -32.24
C GLY A 190 -10.78 18.00 -31.21
N GLY A 191 -11.19 16.73 -31.28
CA GLY A 191 -10.66 15.66 -30.41
C GLY A 191 -9.15 15.49 -30.55
N PHE A 192 -8.66 15.31 -31.79
CA PHE A 192 -7.23 15.13 -32.03
C PHE A 192 -6.40 16.41 -31.80
N GLU A 193 -6.95 17.59 -32.03
CA GLU A 193 -6.25 18.84 -31.72
C GLU A 193 -5.96 18.97 -30.23
N LEU A 194 -6.97 18.81 -29.37
CA LEU A 194 -6.79 18.79 -27.91
C LEU A 194 -5.83 17.67 -27.48
N ALA A 195 -5.88 16.53 -28.17
CA ALA A 195 -4.99 15.40 -27.90
C ALA A 195 -3.51 15.74 -28.12
N PHE A 196 -3.19 16.37 -29.25
CA PHE A 196 -1.83 16.81 -29.55
C PHE A 196 -1.37 17.97 -28.67
N GLU A 197 -2.27 18.86 -28.26
CA GLU A 197 -1.98 19.90 -27.27
C GLU A 197 -1.58 19.29 -25.91
N GLN A 198 -2.33 18.30 -25.42
CA GLN A 198 -2.00 17.57 -24.19
C GLN A 198 -0.66 16.83 -24.30
N LEU A 199 -0.37 16.22 -25.46
CA LEU A 199 0.91 15.54 -25.69
C LEU A 199 2.09 16.51 -25.92
N SER A 200 1.84 17.77 -26.25
CA SER A 200 2.90 18.76 -26.54
C SER A 200 3.14 19.77 -25.41
N SER A 201 2.31 19.82 -24.37
CA SER A 201 2.50 20.74 -23.24
C SER A 201 3.88 20.55 -22.55
N LEU A 202 4.81 21.47 -22.85
CA LEU A 202 6.22 21.47 -22.41
C LEU A 202 6.42 21.91 -20.95
N ASN A 203 5.39 22.45 -20.32
CA ASN A 203 5.53 23.10 -19.00
C ASN A 203 5.69 22.11 -17.83
N VAL A 204 5.54 20.80 -18.08
CA VAL A 204 5.71 19.74 -17.08
C VAL A 204 6.77 18.75 -17.57
N THR A 205 7.99 19.23 -17.85
CA THR A 205 9.14 18.36 -18.20
C THR A 205 9.57 17.47 -17.03
N GLN A 206 9.27 17.86 -15.79
CA GLN A 206 9.57 17.07 -14.58
C GLN A 206 8.60 15.89 -14.32
N GLY A 207 7.57 15.70 -15.17
CA GLY A 207 6.53 14.70 -14.95
C GLY A 207 6.03 14.04 -16.24
N ARG A 208 6.93 13.50 -17.07
CA ARG A 208 6.57 12.69 -18.24
C ARG A 208 7.45 11.46 -18.34
N ALA A 209 7.00 10.42 -19.05
CA ALA A 209 7.85 9.29 -19.40
C ALA A 209 8.83 9.65 -20.53
N LEU A 210 8.48 10.62 -21.39
CA LEU A 210 9.30 11.12 -22.52
C LEU A 210 9.74 10.03 -23.51
N CYS A 211 9.06 8.89 -23.49
CA CYS A 211 9.40 7.71 -24.28
C CYS A 211 8.35 7.50 -25.39
N ASN A 212 7.55 6.44 -25.31
CA ASN A 212 6.53 6.17 -26.32
C ASN A 212 5.35 7.14 -26.20
N LYS A 213 5.11 7.99 -27.21
CA LYS A 213 3.93 8.87 -27.27
C LYS A 213 2.82 8.22 -28.07
N ILE A 214 1.68 7.97 -27.43
CA ILE A 214 0.57 7.24 -28.06
C ILE A 214 -0.78 7.90 -27.81
N ILE A 215 -1.64 7.84 -28.82
CA ILE A 215 -3.05 8.22 -28.72
C ILE A 215 -3.88 6.98 -29.05
N MET A 216 -4.88 6.68 -28.21
CA MET A 216 -5.82 5.59 -28.43
C MET A 216 -7.23 6.12 -28.55
N LEU A 217 -7.86 5.95 -29.71
CA LEU A 217 -9.22 6.38 -29.99
C LEU A 217 -10.21 5.21 -29.84
N PHE A 218 -11.24 5.38 -29.02
CA PHE A 218 -12.38 4.46 -28.90
C PHE A 218 -13.62 5.08 -29.53
N THR A 219 -14.16 4.45 -30.57
CA THR A 219 -15.33 4.93 -31.32
C THR A 219 -16.11 3.75 -31.93
N ASP A 220 -17.34 3.99 -32.38
CA ASP A 220 -18.14 3.06 -33.17
C ASP A 220 -17.94 3.22 -34.69
N GLY A 221 -17.05 4.10 -35.14
CA GLY A 221 -16.77 4.30 -36.56
C GLY A 221 -16.70 5.77 -36.93
N GLY A 222 -16.38 6.06 -38.19
CA GLY A 222 -16.27 7.45 -38.61
C GLY A 222 -16.24 7.60 -40.12
N GLU A 223 -16.82 8.68 -40.60
CA GLU A 223 -16.81 9.03 -42.03
C GLU A 223 -15.59 9.90 -42.39
N GLU A 224 -15.05 10.67 -41.43
CA GLU A 224 -13.96 11.62 -41.66
C GLU A 224 -12.58 11.07 -41.24
N ARG A 225 -11.53 11.40 -42.01
CA ARG A 225 -10.15 10.95 -41.78
C ARG A 225 -9.24 11.94 -41.02
N ALA A 226 -9.72 13.13 -40.68
CA ALA A 226 -8.96 14.18 -39.96
C ALA A 226 -7.51 14.41 -40.47
N GLN A 227 -7.27 14.23 -41.78
CA GLN A 227 -5.93 14.19 -42.38
C GLN A 227 -5.11 15.47 -42.16
N GLU A 228 -5.77 16.63 -42.18
CA GLU A 228 -5.16 17.94 -41.94
C GLU A 228 -4.46 18.01 -40.58
N ILE A 229 -5.06 17.41 -39.53
CA ILE A 229 -4.52 17.42 -38.17
C ILE A 229 -3.24 16.58 -38.10
N PHE A 230 -3.23 15.39 -38.71
CA PHE A 230 -2.04 14.54 -38.72
C PHE A 230 -0.89 15.13 -39.52
N GLN A 231 -1.18 15.83 -40.62
CA GLN A 231 -0.16 16.55 -41.39
C GLN A 231 0.42 17.73 -40.62
N LYS A 232 -0.39 18.45 -39.84
CA LYS A 232 0.04 19.59 -39.03
C LYS A 232 0.85 19.16 -37.80
N TYR A 233 0.35 18.21 -37.01
CA TYR A 233 0.90 17.88 -35.69
C TYR A 233 1.83 16.65 -35.68
N ASN A 234 1.70 15.72 -36.64
CA ASN A 234 2.43 14.44 -36.63
C ASN A 234 3.02 14.06 -38.00
N ALA A 235 3.55 15.05 -38.75
CA ALA A 235 4.19 14.80 -40.05
C ALA A 235 5.33 13.77 -39.97
N ASP A 236 6.15 13.85 -38.91
CA ASP A 236 7.27 12.94 -38.65
C ASP A 236 6.84 11.56 -38.12
N LYS A 237 5.54 11.37 -37.83
CA LYS A 237 4.97 10.14 -37.26
C LYS A 237 5.65 9.73 -35.94
N LYS A 238 5.96 10.71 -35.09
CA LYS A 238 6.52 10.50 -33.73
C LYS A 238 5.49 9.94 -32.76
N VAL A 239 4.23 10.36 -32.92
CA VAL A 239 3.10 9.85 -32.12
C VAL A 239 2.47 8.67 -32.85
N ARG A 240 2.21 7.58 -32.13
CA ARG A 240 1.48 6.43 -32.68
C ARG A 240 0.00 6.53 -32.35
N ILE A 241 -0.86 6.21 -33.32
CA ILE A 241 -2.31 6.30 -33.15
C ILE A 241 -2.95 4.93 -33.30
N PHE A 242 -3.60 4.47 -32.23
CA PHE A 242 -4.37 3.24 -32.20
C PHE A 242 -5.86 3.57 -32.29
N THR A 243 -6.61 2.80 -33.07
CA THR A 243 -8.05 2.99 -33.23
C THR A 243 -8.80 1.72 -32.86
N PHE A 244 -9.82 1.87 -32.02
CA PHE A 244 -10.67 0.80 -31.51
C PHE A 244 -12.09 1.02 -32.01
N SER A 245 -12.57 0.08 -32.82
CA SER A 245 -13.97 0.00 -33.25
C SER A 245 -14.74 -0.83 -32.22
N VAL A 246 -15.65 -0.20 -31.49
CA VAL A 246 -16.33 -0.84 -30.36
C VAL A 246 -17.81 -1.07 -30.64
N GLY A 247 -18.31 -2.25 -30.25
CA GLY A 247 -19.69 -2.65 -30.41
C GLY A 247 -19.98 -3.26 -31.78
N GLN A 248 -21.22 -3.73 -31.94
CA GLN A 248 -21.74 -4.17 -33.23
C GLN A 248 -22.50 -3.02 -33.87
N HIS A 249 -21.96 -2.50 -34.95
CA HIS A 249 -22.50 -1.34 -35.67
C HIS A 249 -22.30 -1.50 -37.18
N ASN A 250 -23.04 -0.70 -37.95
CA ASN A 250 -22.96 -0.68 -39.40
C ASN A 250 -22.20 0.55 -39.94
N TYR A 251 -21.61 1.37 -39.07
CA TYR A 251 -20.80 2.52 -39.48
C TYR A 251 -19.51 2.10 -40.20
N ASP A 252 -19.02 2.98 -41.07
CA ASP A 252 -17.80 2.74 -41.84
C ASP A 252 -16.56 2.71 -40.91
N LYS A 253 -15.74 1.67 -41.11
CA LYS A 253 -14.50 1.43 -40.39
C LYS A 253 -13.28 1.86 -41.20
N GLY A 254 -13.44 2.14 -42.49
CA GLY A 254 -12.34 2.49 -43.40
C GLY A 254 -11.53 3.71 -42.93
N PRO A 255 -12.17 4.83 -42.53
CA PRO A 255 -11.45 6.01 -42.04
C PRO A 255 -10.61 5.75 -40.78
N ILE A 256 -11.15 5.08 -39.78
CA ILE A 256 -10.42 4.77 -38.53
C ILE A 256 -9.27 3.77 -38.75
N GLN A 257 -9.43 2.82 -39.70
CA GLN A 257 -8.33 1.94 -40.12
C GLN A 257 -7.23 2.76 -40.80
N TRP A 258 -7.59 3.68 -41.68
CA TRP A 258 -6.63 4.57 -42.35
C TRP A 258 -5.84 5.44 -41.36
N MET A 259 -6.50 5.94 -40.30
CA MET A 259 -5.82 6.73 -39.25
C MET A 259 -4.74 5.90 -38.54
N ALA A 260 -5.05 4.66 -38.16
CA ALA A 260 -4.08 3.76 -37.53
C ALA A 260 -2.93 3.40 -38.47
N CYS A 261 -3.23 3.11 -39.74
CA CYS A 261 -2.23 2.79 -40.76
C CYS A 261 -1.25 3.92 -41.02
N THR A 262 -1.76 5.13 -41.18
CA THR A 262 -0.96 6.31 -41.52
C THR A 262 0.03 6.67 -40.40
N ASN A 263 -0.37 6.45 -39.15
CA ASN A 263 0.36 6.87 -37.94
C ASN A 263 1.10 5.72 -37.24
N LYS A 264 1.51 4.66 -37.96
CA LYS A 264 2.31 3.54 -37.43
C LYS A 264 1.71 2.87 -36.17
N GLY A 265 0.39 2.91 -36.01
CA GLY A 265 -0.31 2.25 -34.92
C GLY A 265 -0.92 0.92 -35.35
N TYR A 266 -2.08 0.61 -34.78
CA TYR A 266 -2.81 -0.62 -35.07
C TYR A 266 -4.32 -0.43 -34.87
N TYR A 267 -5.10 -1.28 -35.54
CA TYR A 267 -6.55 -1.27 -35.51
C TYR A 267 -7.07 -2.48 -34.73
N TYR A 268 -8.02 -2.26 -33.82
CA TYR A 268 -8.65 -3.30 -33.03
C TYR A 268 -10.18 -3.22 -33.13
N GLU A 269 -10.83 -4.38 -33.05
CA GLU A 269 -12.29 -4.48 -33.05
C GLU A 269 -12.78 -5.18 -31.77
N ILE A 270 -13.66 -4.52 -31.02
CA ILE A 270 -14.21 -5.01 -29.74
C ILE A 270 -15.73 -5.19 -29.89
N PRO A 271 -16.19 -6.36 -30.36
CA PRO A 271 -17.62 -6.61 -30.57
C PRO A 271 -18.37 -6.92 -29.27
N SER A 272 -17.67 -7.36 -28.21
CA SER A 272 -18.28 -7.85 -26.97
C SER A 272 -17.32 -7.75 -25.79
N ILE A 273 -17.85 -7.94 -24.57
CA ILE A 273 -17.08 -7.89 -23.31
C ILE A 273 -15.94 -8.92 -23.31
N GLY A 274 -16.17 -10.13 -23.84
CA GLY A 274 -15.14 -11.18 -23.89
C GLY A 274 -13.94 -10.82 -24.77
N ALA A 275 -14.14 -9.96 -25.77
CA ALA A 275 -13.06 -9.48 -26.65
C ALA A 275 -12.23 -8.34 -26.04
N ILE A 276 -12.78 -7.61 -25.07
CA ILE A 276 -12.10 -6.47 -24.42
C ILE A 276 -10.75 -6.91 -23.89
N ARG A 277 -10.74 -7.99 -23.09
CA ARG A 277 -9.56 -8.43 -22.35
C ARG A 277 -8.35 -8.67 -23.26
N ILE A 278 -8.55 -9.28 -24.43
CA ILE A 278 -7.45 -9.63 -25.34
C ILE A 278 -6.98 -8.38 -26.09
N ASN A 279 -7.91 -7.63 -26.67
CA ASN A 279 -7.59 -6.49 -27.54
C ASN A 279 -6.99 -5.30 -26.80
N THR A 280 -7.29 -5.11 -25.51
CA THR A 280 -6.72 -4.02 -24.73
C THR A 280 -5.25 -4.25 -24.34
N GLN A 281 -4.67 -5.42 -24.63
CA GLN A 281 -3.28 -5.75 -24.27
C GLN A 281 -2.35 -5.87 -25.49
N GLU A 282 -2.89 -6.23 -26.66
CA GLU A 282 -2.11 -6.49 -27.88
C GLU A 282 -1.29 -5.29 -28.38
N TYR A 283 -1.62 -4.06 -27.94
CA TYR A 283 -0.84 -2.89 -28.31
C TYR A 283 0.62 -2.96 -27.82
N LEU A 284 0.89 -3.71 -26.75
CA LEU A 284 2.25 -3.93 -26.24
C LEU A 284 3.14 -4.61 -27.28
N ASP A 285 2.60 -5.50 -28.11
CA ASP A 285 3.35 -6.14 -29.20
C ASP A 285 3.83 -5.14 -30.25
N VAL A 286 3.09 -4.04 -30.44
CA VAL A 286 3.44 -2.96 -31.35
C VAL A 286 4.50 -2.04 -30.72
N LEU A 287 4.41 -1.81 -29.41
CA LEU A 287 5.37 -1.01 -28.65
C LEU A 287 6.71 -1.74 -28.43
N GLY A 288 6.72 -3.06 -28.33
CA GLY A 288 7.92 -3.87 -28.16
C GLY A 288 8.82 -3.95 -29.42
N ARG A 289 8.33 -3.58 -30.61
CA ARG A 289 9.08 -3.76 -31.87
C ARG A 289 10.44 -3.03 -31.93
N PRO A 290 10.57 -1.75 -31.51
CA PRO A 290 11.86 -1.06 -31.48
C PRO A 290 12.82 -1.70 -30.48
N MET A 291 12.31 -2.20 -29.36
CA MET A 291 13.07 -2.90 -28.33
C MET A 291 13.69 -4.20 -28.87
N VAL A 292 12.91 -5.01 -29.59
CA VAL A 292 13.39 -6.24 -30.27
C VAL A 292 14.53 -5.92 -31.25
N LYS A 293 14.44 -4.79 -31.97
CA LYS A 293 15.48 -4.34 -32.90
C LYS A 293 16.77 -3.89 -32.21
N ALA A 294 16.67 -3.32 -31.01
CA ALA A 294 17.85 -2.95 -30.21
C ALA A 294 18.60 -4.17 -29.66
N ASN A 295 17.97 -5.36 -29.66
CA ASN A 295 18.55 -6.67 -29.34
C ASN A 295 19.37 -6.63 -28.04
N ASN A 296 20.70 -6.68 -28.10
CA ASN A 296 21.54 -6.76 -26.89
C ASN A 296 21.43 -5.51 -25.99
N LYS A 297 21.19 -4.31 -26.56
CA LYS A 297 21.02 -3.10 -25.75
C LYS A 297 19.73 -3.10 -24.92
N ALA A 298 18.69 -3.80 -25.42
CA ALA A 298 17.39 -3.90 -24.78
C ALA A 298 17.29 -5.02 -23.73
N LYS A 299 18.31 -5.89 -23.64
CA LYS A 299 18.35 -6.96 -22.64
C LYS A 299 18.91 -6.44 -21.32
N GLN A 300 18.11 -5.63 -20.63
CA GLN A 300 18.41 -5.16 -19.29
C GLN A 300 17.41 -5.79 -18.32
N VAL A 301 17.90 -6.20 -17.15
CA VAL A 301 17.02 -6.73 -16.09
C VAL A 301 16.29 -5.56 -15.48
N GLN A 302 14.96 -5.65 -15.43
CA GLN A 302 14.12 -4.65 -14.78
C GLN A 302 13.39 -5.29 -13.61
N TRP A 303 13.36 -4.59 -12.48
CA TRP A 303 12.69 -5.03 -11.27
C TRP A 303 11.32 -4.36 -11.15
N THR A 304 10.32 -5.13 -10.75
CA THR A 304 8.98 -4.61 -10.50
C THR A 304 8.84 -3.91 -9.16
N ASN A 305 7.76 -3.15 -9.02
CA ASN A 305 7.21 -2.77 -7.72
C ASN A 305 6.83 -4.02 -6.90
N VAL A 306 6.69 -3.85 -5.59
CA VAL A 306 6.24 -4.92 -4.68
C VAL A 306 4.80 -5.33 -5.04
N TYR A 307 4.54 -6.62 -5.12
CA TYR A 307 3.18 -7.12 -5.33
C TYR A 307 2.95 -8.48 -4.65
N GLN A 308 1.68 -8.87 -4.53
CA GLN A 308 1.31 -10.16 -3.96
C GLN A 308 1.47 -11.28 -5.01
N ASP A 309 2.25 -12.31 -4.69
CA ASP A 309 2.46 -13.48 -5.56
C ASP A 309 1.15 -14.24 -5.86
N ALA A 310 1.04 -14.74 -7.09
CA ALA A 310 -0.08 -15.55 -7.58
C ALA A 310 -0.19 -16.90 -6.89
N LEU A 311 0.94 -17.45 -6.46
CA LEU A 311 0.99 -18.71 -5.76
C LEU A 311 1.00 -18.55 -4.23
N GLU A 312 0.60 -17.40 -3.72
CA GLU A 312 0.46 -17.10 -2.28
C GLU A 312 1.80 -17.19 -1.50
N LEU A 313 2.94 -16.93 -2.14
CA LEU A 313 4.23 -16.86 -1.44
C LEU A 313 4.29 -15.69 -0.43
N GLY A 314 3.63 -14.58 -0.76
CA GLY A 314 3.67 -13.34 0.00
C GLY A 314 3.97 -12.15 -0.92
N LEU A 315 4.59 -11.11 -0.33
CA LEU A 315 5.07 -9.95 -1.07
C LEU A 315 6.40 -10.29 -1.77
N VAL A 316 6.45 -10.03 -3.06
CA VAL A 316 7.60 -10.32 -3.92
C VAL A 316 7.91 -9.14 -4.83
N ILE A 317 9.16 -9.11 -5.31
CA ILE A 317 9.57 -8.38 -6.50
C ILE A 317 10.05 -9.37 -7.55
N THR A 318 9.91 -9.02 -8.82
CA THR A 318 10.29 -9.90 -9.92
C THR A 318 11.31 -9.21 -10.82
N GLY A 319 12.43 -9.88 -11.04
CA GLY A 319 13.41 -9.50 -12.05
C GLY A 319 12.99 -10.04 -13.41
N THR A 320 12.87 -9.17 -14.41
CA THR A 320 12.31 -9.50 -15.72
C THR A 320 13.28 -9.28 -16.85
N LEU A 321 13.17 -10.11 -17.90
CA LEU A 321 13.98 -10.02 -19.10
C LEU A 321 13.21 -10.46 -20.35
N PRO A 322 13.14 -9.64 -21.42
CA PRO A 322 12.44 -10.03 -22.65
C PRO A 322 13.21 -11.08 -23.45
N VAL A 323 12.45 -12.02 -24.03
CA VAL A 323 12.95 -13.06 -24.94
C VAL A 323 12.55 -12.71 -26.37
N PHE A 324 13.54 -12.62 -27.27
CA PHE A 324 13.33 -12.20 -28.66
C PHE A 324 13.31 -13.39 -29.62
N ASN A 325 12.44 -13.32 -30.63
CA ASN A 325 12.46 -14.25 -31.74
C ASN A 325 13.62 -13.93 -32.71
N LYS A 326 14.57 -14.86 -32.84
CA LYS A 326 15.76 -14.72 -33.70
C LYS A 326 15.73 -15.60 -34.95
N THR A 327 14.59 -16.17 -35.33
CA THR A 327 14.54 -17.05 -36.51
C THR A 327 15.02 -16.34 -37.78
N ASN A 328 16.00 -16.92 -38.47
CA ASN A 328 16.71 -16.30 -39.60
C ASN A 328 15.90 -16.34 -40.92
N THR A 329 14.69 -15.78 -40.90
CA THR A 329 13.87 -15.56 -42.10
C THR A 329 13.70 -14.06 -42.32
N LYS A 330 13.73 -13.55 -43.55
CA LYS A 330 13.50 -12.11 -43.84
C LYS A 330 12.02 -11.69 -43.63
N ARG A 331 11.30 -12.29 -42.67
CA ARG A 331 9.86 -12.09 -42.45
C ARG A 331 9.56 -11.01 -41.39
N PRO A 332 8.40 -10.32 -41.46
CA PRO A 332 8.03 -9.27 -40.52
C PRO A 332 7.74 -9.76 -39.09
N GLN A 333 7.45 -11.06 -38.89
CA GLN A 333 7.15 -11.67 -37.59
C GLN A 333 8.34 -11.71 -36.61
N ASN A 334 9.57 -11.47 -37.09
CA ASN A 334 10.78 -11.42 -36.26
C ASN A 334 10.90 -10.15 -35.40
N GLN A 335 9.86 -9.32 -35.35
CA GLN A 335 9.86 -8.05 -34.62
C GLN A 335 9.05 -8.11 -33.33
N LEU A 336 8.60 -9.31 -32.93
CA LEU A 336 7.86 -9.55 -31.70
C LEU A 336 8.74 -10.26 -30.67
N ILE A 337 8.38 -10.09 -29.41
CA ILE A 337 8.91 -10.90 -28.32
C ILE A 337 8.29 -12.29 -28.37
N LEU A 338 9.03 -13.33 -27.97
CA LEU A 338 8.46 -14.65 -27.69
C LEU A 338 7.72 -14.64 -26.35
N GLY A 339 8.17 -13.77 -25.44
CA GLY A 339 7.67 -13.69 -24.08
C GLY A 339 8.66 -12.99 -23.16
N VAL A 340 8.40 -13.07 -21.86
CA VAL A 340 9.21 -12.48 -20.80
C VAL A 340 9.60 -13.58 -19.80
N MET A 341 10.88 -13.64 -19.47
CA MET A 341 11.39 -14.46 -18.37
C MET A 341 11.34 -13.66 -17.07
N ALA A 342 11.01 -14.33 -15.98
CA ALA A 342 10.82 -13.75 -14.66
C ALA A 342 11.40 -14.66 -13.57
N ILE A 343 12.03 -14.04 -12.57
CA ILE A 343 12.48 -14.69 -11.34
C ILE A 343 12.01 -13.85 -10.15
N ASP A 344 11.39 -14.52 -9.17
CA ASP A 344 10.90 -13.85 -7.97
C ASP A 344 11.94 -13.80 -6.86
N VAL A 345 11.92 -12.70 -6.11
CA VAL A 345 12.64 -12.52 -4.84
C VAL A 345 11.61 -12.12 -3.79
N SER A 346 11.56 -12.88 -2.69
CA SER A 346 10.67 -12.56 -1.57
C SER A 346 11.25 -11.41 -0.75
N LEU A 347 10.37 -10.53 -0.26
CA LEU A 347 10.78 -9.50 0.70
C LEU A 347 11.33 -10.11 1.99
N ASP A 348 10.92 -11.32 2.37
CA ASP A 348 11.46 -12.02 3.55
C ASP A 348 12.94 -12.39 3.36
N ASP A 349 13.36 -12.70 2.13
CA ASP A 349 14.76 -12.98 1.82
C ASP A 349 15.60 -11.69 1.85
N ILE A 350 15.05 -10.57 1.39
CA ILE A 350 15.70 -9.25 1.51
C ILE A 350 15.83 -8.84 2.98
N LYS A 351 14.78 -9.04 3.79
CA LYS A 351 14.79 -8.77 5.23
C LYS A 351 15.89 -9.53 5.98
N ARG A 352 16.22 -10.76 5.55
CA ARG A 352 17.32 -11.55 6.13
C ARG A 352 18.69 -10.93 5.88
N LEU A 353 18.86 -10.16 4.80
CA LEU A 353 20.09 -9.43 4.49
C LEU A 353 20.22 -8.12 5.28
N THR A 354 19.13 -7.66 5.92
CA THR A 354 19.08 -6.44 6.72
C THR A 354 18.76 -6.74 8.19
N PRO A 355 19.71 -7.33 8.96
CA PRO A 355 19.47 -7.72 10.35
C PRO A 355 19.27 -6.50 11.25
N ARG A 356 18.18 -6.49 12.05
CA ARG A 356 17.84 -5.36 12.93
C ARG A 356 18.23 -5.49 14.40
N PHE A 357 18.58 -6.70 14.85
CA PHE A 357 18.80 -6.99 16.27
C PHE A 357 20.04 -6.33 16.88
N THR A 358 20.93 -5.76 16.07
CA THR A 358 22.18 -5.16 16.58
C THR A 358 22.04 -3.71 16.98
N PHE A 359 21.01 -3.00 16.54
CA PHE A 359 20.89 -1.55 16.76
C PHE A 359 19.55 -1.15 17.41
N GLY A 360 18.92 -2.08 18.12
CA GLY A 360 17.72 -1.84 18.92
C GLY A 360 16.42 -1.71 18.12
N PRO A 361 15.27 -1.62 18.81
CA PRO A 361 13.93 -1.67 18.21
C PRO A 361 13.55 -0.42 17.42
N ASN A 362 14.20 0.71 17.73
CA ASN A 362 13.94 2.00 17.11
C ASN A 362 14.76 2.21 15.84
N GLY A 363 15.84 1.46 15.64
CA GLY A 363 16.57 1.48 14.37
C GLY A 363 15.89 0.61 13.32
N TYR A 364 15.95 1.00 12.06
CA TYR A 364 15.41 0.20 10.95
C TYR A 364 16.07 0.54 9.61
N TYR A 365 16.03 -0.42 8.71
CA TYR A 365 16.36 -0.20 7.30
C TYR A 365 15.12 0.17 6.52
N PHE A 366 15.29 1.06 5.55
CA PHE A 366 14.32 1.22 4.48
C PHE A 366 15.00 1.28 3.12
N ALA A 367 14.31 0.82 2.09
CA ALA A 367 14.81 0.87 0.72
C ALA A 367 13.76 1.55 -0.14
N ILE A 368 14.20 2.42 -1.05
CA ILE A 368 13.31 3.10 -2.00
C ILE A 368 13.71 2.81 -3.44
N ASP A 369 12.72 2.84 -4.31
CA ASP A 369 12.87 2.79 -5.76
C ASP A 369 13.10 4.23 -6.34
N PRO A 370 13.37 4.38 -7.65
CA PRO A 370 13.57 5.70 -8.26
C PRO A 370 12.26 6.51 -8.41
N ASN A 371 11.11 5.90 -8.13
CA ASN A 371 9.81 6.58 -8.03
C ASN A 371 9.52 7.10 -6.59
N GLY A 372 10.30 6.65 -5.60
CA GLY A 372 10.14 6.95 -4.17
C GLY A 372 9.26 5.96 -3.39
N TYR A 373 8.83 4.87 -4.02
CA TYR A 373 8.10 3.78 -3.34
C TYR A 373 9.04 2.97 -2.46
N VAL A 374 8.54 2.58 -1.29
CA VAL A 374 9.30 1.75 -0.35
C VAL A 374 9.27 0.28 -0.78
N LEU A 375 10.46 -0.29 -0.96
CA LEU A 375 10.67 -1.72 -1.14
C LEU A 375 10.71 -2.45 0.21
N LEU A 376 11.33 -1.81 1.19
CA LEU A 376 11.49 -2.31 2.56
C LEU A 376 11.15 -1.16 3.51
N HIS A 377 10.22 -1.39 4.43
CA HIS A 377 9.91 -0.46 5.51
C HIS A 377 9.13 -1.19 6.62
N PRO A 378 9.28 -0.86 7.91
CA PRO A 378 8.47 -1.45 8.99
C PRO A 378 6.96 -1.26 8.80
N ASN A 379 6.56 -0.09 8.27
CA ASN A 379 5.15 0.25 8.00
C ASN A 379 4.61 -0.31 6.67
N LEU A 380 5.39 -1.11 5.92
CA LEU A 380 4.90 -1.76 4.70
C LEU A 380 4.20 -3.09 5.04
N CYS A 381 2.94 -3.00 5.47
CA CYS A 381 2.13 -4.12 5.96
C CYS A 381 0.72 -4.11 5.35
N PRO A 382 0.55 -4.52 4.07
CA PRO A 382 -0.76 -4.53 3.43
C PRO A 382 -1.69 -5.56 4.10
N LYS A 383 -2.80 -5.09 4.68
CA LYS A 383 -3.78 -5.93 5.40
C LYS A 383 -4.60 -6.83 4.47
N ASN A 384 -4.92 -6.36 3.24
CA ASN A 384 -5.60 -7.15 2.20
C ASN A 384 -5.16 -6.70 0.78
N PRO A 385 -3.98 -7.13 0.29
CA PRO A 385 -3.50 -6.72 -1.03
C PRO A 385 -4.35 -7.35 -2.13
N LYS A 386 -4.85 -6.52 -3.06
CA LYS A 386 -5.51 -7.02 -4.28
C LYS A 386 -4.47 -7.70 -5.17
N PHE A 387 -4.78 -8.90 -5.61
CA PHE A 387 -3.87 -9.71 -6.43
C PHE A 387 -3.41 -9.06 -7.75
N GLN A 388 -4.20 -8.16 -8.32
CA GLN A 388 -3.92 -7.52 -9.62
C GLN A 388 -3.17 -6.18 -9.50
N GLU A 389 -3.21 -5.53 -8.34
CA GLU A 389 -2.62 -4.21 -8.14
C GLU A 389 -1.28 -4.35 -7.39
N PRO A 390 -0.23 -3.59 -7.76
CA PRO A 390 0.99 -3.54 -6.99
C PRO A 390 0.74 -2.83 -5.64
N VAL A 391 1.56 -3.15 -4.64
CA VAL A 391 1.57 -2.51 -3.32
C VAL A 391 2.57 -1.35 -3.38
N THR A 392 2.11 -0.19 -3.81
CA THR A 392 2.92 1.03 -3.95
C THR A 392 2.66 1.98 -2.80
N LEU A 393 3.48 1.92 -1.75
CA LEU A 393 3.50 2.89 -0.63
C LEU A 393 4.72 3.81 -0.83
N ASP A 394 4.54 5.13 -0.82
CA ASP A 394 5.66 6.08 -0.87
C ASP A 394 6.31 6.20 0.51
N PHE A 395 7.60 6.51 0.56
CA PHE A 395 8.31 6.83 1.80
C PHE A 395 7.63 7.95 2.60
N LEU A 396 7.16 9.01 1.92
CA LEU A 396 6.47 10.13 2.56
C LEU A 396 5.04 9.80 3.02
N ASP A 397 4.51 8.65 2.62
CA ASP A 397 3.23 8.13 3.12
C ASP A 397 3.45 7.08 4.23
N ALA A 398 4.59 6.39 4.21
CA ALA A 398 4.98 5.42 5.22
C ALA A 398 5.43 6.08 6.53
N GLU A 399 5.99 7.30 6.46
CA GLU A 399 6.38 8.12 7.60
C GLU A 399 5.69 9.48 7.57
N LEU A 400 5.71 10.19 8.70
CA LEU A 400 5.27 11.59 8.75
C LEU A 400 6.14 12.45 7.83
N GLU A 401 5.50 13.17 6.92
CA GLU A 401 6.14 14.06 5.95
C GLU A 401 6.82 15.26 6.63
N ASP A 402 8.04 15.56 6.19
CA ASP A 402 8.90 16.62 6.70
C ASP A 402 9.73 17.16 5.51
N GLU A 403 9.98 18.47 5.45
CA GLU A 403 10.78 19.09 4.39
C GLU A 403 12.17 18.44 4.26
N ILE A 404 12.79 18.06 5.38
CA ILE A 404 14.11 17.41 5.39
C ILE A 404 14.01 15.97 4.85
N LYS A 405 12.92 15.27 5.14
CA LYS A 405 12.67 13.93 4.58
C LYS A 405 12.42 13.98 3.07
N VAL A 406 11.79 15.04 2.57
CA VAL A 406 11.63 15.28 1.13
C VAL A 406 13.01 15.48 0.47
N GLU A 407 13.94 16.21 1.10
CA GLU A 407 15.33 16.34 0.63
C GLU A 407 16.04 14.97 0.62
N ILE A 408 15.98 14.21 1.72
CA ILE A 408 16.61 12.88 1.83
C ILE A 408 16.08 11.95 0.74
N ARG A 409 14.76 11.87 0.57
CA ARG A 409 14.12 11.08 -0.49
C ARG A 409 14.63 11.49 -1.87
N THR A 410 14.70 12.80 -2.13
CA THR A 410 15.16 13.33 -3.42
C THR A 410 16.62 12.96 -3.70
N ASN A 411 17.51 13.10 -2.72
CA ASN A 411 18.93 12.75 -2.88
C ASN A 411 19.12 11.23 -3.07
N MET A 412 18.34 10.42 -2.36
CA MET A 412 18.33 8.97 -2.53
C MET A 412 17.86 8.55 -3.93
N ILE A 413 16.84 9.21 -4.50
CA ILE A 413 16.37 8.97 -5.88
C ILE A 413 17.42 9.38 -6.92
N HIS A 414 18.21 10.43 -6.65
CA HIS A 414 19.35 10.79 -7.49
C HIS A 414 20.52 9.79 -7.40
N GLY A 415 20.48 8.85 -6.46
CA GLY A 415 21.53 7.86 -6.23
C GLY A 415 22.73 8.44 -5.46
N GLU A 416 22.53 9.50 -4.68
CA GLU A 416 23.57 10.10 -3.86
C GLU A 416 23.79 9.31 -2.56
N THR A 417 24.98 9.47 -1.97
CA THR A 417 25.29 8.92 -0.64
C THR A 417 25.34 10.08 0.35
N GLY A 418 24.66 9.94 1.48
CA GLY A 418 24.56 11.03 2.44
C GLY A 418 24.22 10.57 3.85
N HIS A 419 24.38 11.51 4.77
CA HIS A 419 24.06 11.35 6.18
C HIS A 419 23.42 12.64 6.69
N ARG A 420 22.30 12.53 7.40
CA ARG A 420 21.55 13.65 7.95
C ARG A 420 20.95 13.24 9.29
N THR A 421 21.03 14.12 10.28
CA THR A 421 20.30 13.97 11.54
C THR A 421 19.10 14.91 11.53
N VAL A 422 17.94 14.38 11.89
CA VAL A 422 16.63 15.05 11.77
C VAL A 422 15.90 14.92 13.10
N HIS A 423 15.38 16.03 13.61
CA HIS A 423 14.42 16.02 14.71
C HIS A 423 13.03 15.84 14.12
N THR A 424 12.48 14.63 14.18
CA THR A 424 11.23 14.30 13.51
C THR A 424 10.21 13.71 14.49
N LEU A 425 8.96 13.77 14.08
CA LEU A 425 7.86 13.13 14.77
C LEU A 425 7.82 11.66 14.35
N VAL A 426 7.76 10.76 15.32
CA VAL A 426 7.66 9.32 15.11
C VAL A 426 6.28 8.87 15.59
N LYS A 427 5.53 8.27 14.68
CA LYS A 427 4.24 7.66 14.98
C LYS A 427 4.47 6.36 15.75
N SER A 428 3.74 6.18 16.83
CA SER A 428 3.79 4.96 17.64
C SER A 428 3.19 3.75 16.91
N GLN A 429 3.63 2.54 17.28
CA GLN A 429 3.20 1.27 16.67
C GLN A 429 1.69 1.00 16.84
N ASP A 430 1.12 1.45 17.95
CA ASP A 430 -0.32 1.35 18.26
C ASP A 430 -1.13 2.54 17.70
N GLU A 431 -0.48 3.44 16.95
CA GLU A 431 -1.09 4.55 16.21
C GLU A 431 -1.82 5.60 17.06
N ARG A 432 -1.69 5.53 18.38
CA ARG A 432 -2.33 6.46 19.35
C ARG A 432 -1.47 7.67 19.69
N TYR A 433 -0.15 7.53 19.57
CA TYR A 433 0.82 8.51 20.05
C TYR A 433 1.77 8.95 18.94
N ILE A 434 2.29 10.17 19.11
CA ILE A 434 3.41 10.71 18.32
C ILE A 434 4.47 11.19 19.32
N ASP A 435 5.69 10.71 19.17
CA ASP A 435 6.83 11.11 19.99
C ASP A 435 7.83 11.92 19.14
N ARG A 436 8.40 12.98 19.72
CA ARG A 436 9.46 13.76 19.07
C ARG A 436 10.81 13.11 19.36
N SER A 437 11.52 12.68 18.33
CA SER A 437 12.82 12.03 18.50
C SER A 437 13.85 12.51 17.49
N GLU A 438 15.12 12.46 17.88
CA GLU A 438 16.25 12.75 17.00
C GLU A 438 16.71 11.46 16.32
N ARG A 439 16.60 11.44 14.99
CA ARG A 439 16.89 10.28 14.14
C ARG A 439 17.98 10.62 13.15
N SER A 440 18.95 9.72 13.03
CA SER A 440 20.05 9.84 12.09
C SER A 440 19.82 8.93 10.89
N TYR A 441 19.64 9.54 9.72
CA TYR A 441 19.42 8.89 8.44
C TYR A 441 20.74 8.79 7.69
N THR A 442 21.13 7.58 7.31
CA THR A 442 22.29 7.34 6.45
C THR A 442 21.83 6.54 5.24
N TYR A 443 22.18 6.99 4.02
CA TYR A 443 21.68 6.38 2.80
C TYR A 443 22.76 6.25 1.72
N ALA A 444 22.64 5.22 0.90
CA ALA A 444 23.54 4.93 -0.23
C ALA A 444 22.84 4.11 -1.32
N PRO A 445 23.23 4.28 -2.61
CA PRO A 445 22.68 3.50 -3.71
C PRO A 445 23.16 2.04 -3.68
N VAL A 446 22.27 1.10 -4.03
CA VAL A 446 22.59 -0.32 -4.18
C VAL A 446 23.23 -0.55 -5.54
N LYS A 447 24.52 -0.89 -5.55
CA LYS A 447 25.29 -1.09 -6.78
C LYS A 447 24.68 -2.19 -7.65
N GLY A 448 24.43 -1.86 -8.93
CA GLY A 448 23.89 -2.79 -9.92
C GLY A 448 22.37 -2.77 -10.06
N THR A 449 21.68 -1.93 -9.29
CA THR A 449 20.22 -1.71 -9.36
C THR A 449 19.90 -0.22 -9.23
N ASP A 450 18.64 0.14 -9.46
CA ASP A 450 18.15 1.52 -9.28
C ASP A 450 17.62 1.80 -7.85
N TYR A 451 17.78 0.84 -6.93
CA TYR A 451 17.35 0.99 -5.54
C TYR A 451 18.38 1.76 -4.70
N SER A 452 17.88 2.51 -3.72
CA SER A 452 18.69 3.14 -2.68
C SER A 452 18.29 2.61 -1.32
N LEU A 453 19.29 2.27 -0.49
CA LEU A 453 19.10 1.72 0.85
C LEU A 453 19.47 2.79 1.87
N ALA A 454 18.65 2.92 2.90
CA ALA A 454 18.90 3.75 4.05
C ALA A 454 18.80 2.97 5.35
N LEU A 455 19.50 3.48 6.36
CA LEU A 455 19.48 3.04 7.74
C LEU A 455 19.13 4.24 8.62
N VAL A 456 18.11 4.07 9.44
CA VAL A 456 17.68 5.05 10.44
C VAL A 456 18.11 4.54 11.80
N LEU A 457 18.87 5.35 12.54
CA LEU A 457 19.29 5.05 13.90
C LEU A 457 18.95 6.22 14.83
N PRO A 458 18.42 5.94 16.03
CA PRO A 458 18.43 6.95 17.09
C PRO A 458 19.87 7.14 17.61
N VAL A 459 20.19 8.34 18.10
CA VAL A 459 21.55 8.75 18.48
C VAL A 459 22.15 7.84 19.58
N TYR A 460 21.33 7.33 20.49
CA TYR A 460 21.78 6.44 21.57
C TYR A 460 22.14 5.02 21.10
N SER A 461 21.73 4.60 19.90
CA SER A 461 21.91 3.23 19.41
C SER A 461 23.13 3.02 18.53
N LEU A 462 24.11 3.92 18.61
CA LEU A 462 25.40 3.81 17.92
C LEU A 462 26.30 2.69 18.48
N HIS A 463 25.99 2.20 19.69
CA HIS A 463 26.72 1.13 20.35
C HIS A 463 25.79 -0.04 20.66
N TYR A 464 26.31 -1.27 20.60
CA TYR A 464 25.55 -2.48 20.91
C TYR A 464 26.34 -3.45 21.77
N ILE A 465 25.63 -4.33 22.46
CA ILE A 465 26.23 -5.30 23.37
C ILE A 465 26.49 -6.60 22.61
N HIS A 466 27.76 -6.91 22.34
CA HIS A 466 28.17 -8.21 21.82
C HIS A 466 28.56 -9.15 22.96
N THR A 467 27.81 -10.23 23.16
CA THR A 467 28.07 -11.19 24.25
C THR A 467 29.22 -12.13 23.89
N THR A 468 30.24 -12.21 24.75
CA THR A 468 31.39 -13.13 24.62
C THR A 468 31.40 -14.10 25.79
N ILE A 469 30.37 -14.94 25.91
CA ILE A 469 30.26 -15.91 27.00
C ILE A 469 30.94 -17.22 26.55
N GLY A 470 32.22 -17.40 26.90
CA GLY A 470 33.03 -18.57 26.51
C GLY A 470 32.88 -19.81 27.41
N ASP A 471 32.38 -19.65 28.64
CA ASP A 471 32.33 -20.72 29.63
C ASP A 471 30.99 -21.46 29.62
N THR A 472 31.02 -22.79 29.42
CA THR A 472 29.85 -23.69 29.42
C THR A 472 29.07 -23.64 30.74
N ILE A 473 29.76 -23.43 31.86
CA ILE A 473 29.14 -23.33 33.20
C ILE A 473 28.37 -22.02 33.34
N THR A 474 28.85 -20.93 32.75
CA THR A 474 28.22 -19.60 32.81
C THR A 474 27.00 -19.54 31.88
N GLN A 475 27.06 -20.25 30.74
CA GLN A 475 25.91 -20.50 29.87
C GLN A 475 24.84 -21.38 30.58
N ALA A 476 25.26 -22.40 31.33
CA ALA A 476 24.36 -23.28 32.08
C ALA A 476 23.83 -22.66 33.39
N LYS A 477 24.52 -21.67 33.97
CA LYS A 477 24.13 -20.97 35.21
C LYS A 477 22.92 -20.05 35.07
N CYS A 478 22.32 -19.94 33.87
CA CYS A 478 21.08 -19.19 33.64
C CYS A 478 19.83 -19.90 34.22
N LYS A 479 19.92 -20.29 35.49
CA LYS A 479 18.84 -20.67 36.42
C LYS A 479 18.89 -19.85 37.72
N TYR A 480 19.88 -18.97 37.92
CA TYR A 480 20.04 -18.20 39.14
C TYR A 480 19.82 -16.70 38.91
N PHE A 481 18.74 -16.22 39.51
CA PHE A 481 18.32 -14.83 39.52
C PHE A 481 19.23 -13.98 40.42
N PHE A 482 19.50 -12.74 40.00
CA PHE A 482 20.03 -11.70 40.87
C PHE A 482 18.97 -10.62 41.05
N LEU A 483 18.57 -10.41 42.30
CA LEU A 483 17.72 -9.29 42.72
C LEU A 483 18.66 -8.19 43.25
N SER A 484 18.40 -6.93 42.92
CA SER A 484 19.17 -5.82 43.48
C SER A 484 18.84 -5.64 44.97
N HIS A 485 19.83 -5.46 45.85
CA HIS A 485 19.61 -5.22 47.27
C HIS A 485 18.92 -3.85 47.48
N ARG A 486 17.61 -3.85 47.65
CA ARG A 486 16.80 -2.68 48.01
C ARG A 486 15.90 -3.03 49.20
N GLU A 487 15.49 -2.03 49.99
CA GLU A 487 14.49 -2.23 51.04
C GLU A 487 13.10 -2.41 50.39
N TYR A 488 12.67 -3.67 50.21
CA TYR A 488 11.41 -3.99 49.54
C TYR A 488 10.17 -3.87 50.45
N CYS A 489 10.29 -4.24 51.73
CA CYS A 489 9.33 -3.92 52.80
C CYS A 489 10.15 -3.79 54.12
N LYS A 490 9.63 -3.11 55.16
CA LYS A 490 10.38 -2.83 56.42
C LYS A 490 10.87 -4.07 57.19
N ASP A 491 10.25 -5.23 56.95
CA ASP A 491 10.60 -6.50 57.60
C ASP A 491 11.74 -7.27 56.91
N LEU A 492 12.06 -6.93 55.65
CA LEU A 492 13.05 -7.65 54.85
C LEU A 492 14.40 -6.91 54.92
N LYS A 493 15.30 -7.39 55.79
CA LYS A 493 16.64 -6.80 55.93
C LYS A 493 17.52 -7.17 54.74
N PRO A 494 18.26 -6.22 54.15
CA PRO A 494 19.21 -6.54 53.09
C PRO A 494 20.37 -7.40 53.64
N SER A 495 20.49 -8.65 53.16
CA SER A 495 21.69 -9.49 53.39
C SER A 495 22.80 -9.09 52.43
N LYS A 496 24.07 -9.32 52.78
CA LYS A 496 25.21 -9.14 51.85
C LYS A 496 25.34 -10.31 50.86
N ASN A 497 24.65 -11.43 51.13
CA ASN A 497 24.67 -12.64 50.34
C ASN A 497 23.39 -12.76 49.50
N ASN A 498 23.53 -12.63 48.19
CA ASN A 498 22.41 -12.51 47.27
C ASN A 498 21.52 -13.77 47.22
N THR A 499 22.09 -14.94 47.50
CA THR A 499 21.34 -16.21 47.50
C THR A 499 20.47 -16.36 48.75
N GLU A 500 20.96 -15.89 49.89
CA GLU A 500 20.22 -15.86 51.15
C GLU A 500 19.08 -14.83 51.09
N PHE A 501 19.38 -13.63 50.57
CA PHE A 501 18.36 -12.61 50.34
C PHE A 501 17.25 -13.05 49.38
N LEU A 502 17.59 -13.80 48.33
CA LEU A 502 16.62 -14.34 47.37
C LEU A 502 15.74 -15.43 48.01
N MET A 503 16.31 -16.26 48.90
CA MET A 503 15.55 -17.26 49.66
C MET A 503 14.61 -16.60 50.65
N ASP A 504 15.09 -15.61 51.41
CA ASP A 504 14.29 -14.83 52.35
C ASP A 504 13.18 -14.04 51.63
N PHE A 505 13.45 -13.51 50.44
CA PHE A 505 12.46 -12.81 49.61
C PHE A 505 11.39 -13.76 49.07
N ASN A 506 11.76 -14.92 48.55
CA ASN A 506 10.80 -15.92 48.07
C ASN A 506 9.98 -16.53 49.22
N GLU A 507 10.60 -16.83 50.36
CA GLU A 507 9.93 -17.34 51.56
C GLU A 507 8.98 -16.28 52.16
N TYR A 508 9.37 -15.00 52.12
CA TYR A 508 8.50 -13.88 52.49
C TYR A 508 7.28 -13.77 51.58
N ILE A 509 7.48 -13.96 50.27
CA ILE A 509 6.41 -13.88 49.28
C ILE A 509 5.42 -15.03 49.43
N ASP A 510 5.91 -16.26 49.62
CA ASP A 510 5.09 -17.43 49.84
C ASP A 510 4.33 -17.39 51.18
N ARG A 511 4.89 -16.76 52.22
CA ARG A 511 4.26 -16.71 53.56
C ARG A 511 3.34 -15.52 53.82
N LYS A 512 3.61 -14.34 53.25
CA LYS A 512 2.93 -13.09 53.64
C LYS A 512 2.03 -12.48 52.55
N THR A 513 2.06 -12.96 51.32
CA THR A 513 1.38 -12.32 50.16
C THR A 513 0.11 -13.04 49.74
N PRO A 514 -0.86 -13.17 50.66
CA PRO A 514 -2.20 -12.81 50.20
C PRO A 514 -2.70 -11.49 50.78
N ASN A 515 -2.27 -11.06 51.98
CA ASN A 515 -2.89 -9.93 52.70
C ASN A 515 -1.96 -9.26 53.76
N ASN A 516 -0.69 -8.98 53.47
CA ASN A 516 0.16 -8.27 54.44
C ASN A 516 -0.10 -6.75 54.40
N PRO A 517 -0.65 -6.12 55.47
CA PRO A 517 -1.02 -4.71 55.50
C PRO A 517 0.18 -3.73 55.55
N LEU A 518 1.41 -4.22 55.42
CA LEU A 518 2.66 -3.45 55.58
C LEU A 518 3.52 -3.34 54.30
N CYS A 519 3.05 -3.85 53.15
CA CYS A 519 3.64 -3.51 51.87
C CYS A 519 2.61 -2.67 51.09
N GLU A 520 3.00 -1.46 50.67
CA GLU A 520 2.07 -0.44 50.17
C GLU A 520 1.17 -0.99 49.05
N ASN A 521 -0.15 -0.99 49.32
CA ASN A 521 -1.19 -1.32 48.36
C ASN A 521 -1.16 -0.31 47.21
N GLY A 522 -0.60 -0.68 46.05
CA GLY A 522 -0.55 0.22 44.89
C GLY A 522 0.10 -0.31 43.60
N VAL A 523 0.84 -1.43 43.64
CA VAL A 523 1.46 -2.02 42.43
C VAL A 523 0.80 -3.36 42.11
N LEU A 524 0.07 -3.43 41.00
CA LEU A 524 -0.58 -4.65 40.52
C LEU A 524 0.44 -5.67 39.98
N ALA A 525 1.32 -5.21 39.08
CA ALA A 525 2.28 -6.04 38.37
C ALA A 525 3.57 -5.29 38.10
N ARG A 526 4.68 -6.02 37.95
CA ARG A 526 5.98 -5.51 37.54
C ARG A 526 6.46 -6.35 36.38
N PHE A 527 6.98 -5.72 35.34
CA PHE A 527 7.56 -6.44 34.23
C PHE A 527 8.91 -5.87 33.80
N VAL A 528 9.69 -6.70 33.11
CA VAL A 528 10.94 -6.33 32.48
C VAL A 528 10.91 -6.92 31.07
N ALA A 529 10.70 -6.06 30.07
CA ALA A 529 10.90 -6.37 28.67
C ALA A 529 12.36 -6.07 28.30
N THR A 530 13.02 -6.98 27.58
CA THR A 530 14.45 -6.88 27.27
C THR A 530 14.73 -7.10 25.80
N ASP A 531 15.83 -6.52 25.33
CA ASP A 531 16.33 -6.56 23.95
C ASP A 531 16.59 -7.99 23.40
N GLY A 532 16.62 -9.00 24.27
CA GLY A 532 16.76 -10.42 23.90
C GLY A 532 15.42 -11.16 23.71
N GLY A 533 14.28 -10.45 23.63
CA GLY A 533 12.96 -11.05 23.50
C GLY A 533 12.45 -11.72 24.78
N ILE A 534 13.08 -11.45 25.93
CA ILE A 534 12.67 -12.00 27.22
C ILE A 534 11.87 -10.94 27.97
N THR A 535 10.56 -11.18 28.08
CA THR A 535 9.66 -10.39 28.93
C THR A 535 9.31 -11.19 30.18
N ARG A 536 9.60 -10.63 31.36
CA ARG A 536 9.30 -11.26 32.66
C ARG A 536 8.25 -10.45 33.39
N ILE A 537 7.21 -11.10 33.88
CA ILE A 537 6.08 -10.46 34.57
C ILE A 537 5.94 -11.08 35.96
N TYR A 538 5.70 -10.24 36.96
CA TYR A 538 5.53 -10.63 38.35
C TYR A 538 4.37 -9.85 39.00
N PRO A 539 3.46 -10.51 39.74
CA PRO A 539 3.37 -11.94 40.03
C PRO A 539 2.83 -12.75 38.84
N LYS A 540 2.96 -14.09 38.89
CA LYS A 540 2.50 -14.99 37.80
C LYS A 540 1.03 -14.79 37.41
N SER A 541 0.17 -14.44 38.37
CA SER A 541 -1.25 -14.15 38.12
C SER A 541 -1.44 -13.02 37.12
N ALA A 542 -0.62 -11.95 37.20
CA ALA A 542 -0.68 -10.83 36.27
C ALA A 542 -0.14 -11.17 34.87
N GLY A 543 0.68 -12.22 34.75
CA GLY A 543 1.16 -12.68 33.44
C GLY A 543 0.08 -13.36 32.59
N LEU A 544 -1.02 -13.83 33.19
CA LEU A 544 -2.16 -14.41 32.45
C LEU A 544 -2.99 -13.34 31.73
N ASP A 545 -3.00 -12.13 32.29
CA ASP A 545 -3.77 -11.00 31.80
C ASP A 545 -2.91 -10.07 30.91
N TRP A 546 -1.67 -10.47 30.61
CA TRP A 546 -0.76 -9.74 29.73
C TRP A 546 -1.10 -10.00 28.26
N THR A 547 -1.50 -8.94 27.56
CA THR A 547 -1.99 -9.00 26.18
C THR A 547 -1.03 -8.43 25.14
N GLU A 548 0.12 -7.88 25.56
CA GLU A 548 1.11 -7.29 24.65
C GLU A 548 1.88 -8.36 23.86
N ASP A 549 2.42 -7.96 22.71
CA ASP A 549 3.24 -8.83 21.87
C ASP A 549 4.47 -9.33 22.65
N PRO A 550 4.75 -10.65 22.67
CA PRO A 550 5.96 -11.18 23.29
C PRO A 550 7.26 -10.69 22.61
N GLU A 551 7.21 -10.33 21.33
CA GLU A 551 8.34 -9.77 20.60
C GLU A 551 8.52 -8.29 20.99
N THR A 552 9.54 -8.04 21.81
CA THR A 552 9.82 -6.70 22.35
C THR A 552 10.05 -5.62 21.28
N TYR A 553 10.48 -6.01 20.08
CA TYR A 553 10.71 -5.09 18.95
C TYR A 553 9.40 -4.68 18.25
N GLU A 554 8.29 -5.36 18.53
CA GLU A 554 6.95 -5.00 18.04
C GLU A 554 6.12 -4.31 19.14
N SER A 555 6.61 -4.25 20.39
CA SER A 555 5.92 -3.59 21.50
C SER A 555 5.97 -2.05 21.40
N SER A 556 4.79 -1.41 21.39
CA SER A 556 4.65 0.06 21.35
C SER A 556 5.34 0.72 22.55
N PHE A 557 5.00 0.31 23.78
CA PHE A 557 5.54 0.91 25.00
C PHE A 557 7.07 0.84 25.07
N TYR A 558 7.69 -0.21 24.53
CA TYR A 558 9.14 -0.41 24.60
C TYR A 558 9.86 0.63 23.72
N LYS A 559 9.37 0.85 22.50
CA LYS A 559 9.88 1.89 21.57
C LYS A 559 9.73 3.29 22.17
N ARG A 560 8.54 3.61 22.70
CA ARG A 560 8.24 4.91 23.32
C ARG A 560 9.11 5.19 24.55
N SER A 561 9.37 4.18 25.37
CA SER A 561 10.19 4.31 26.57
C SER A 561 11.66 4.58 26.27
N LEU A 562 12.16 4.16 25.10
CA LEU A 562 13.55 4.40 24.68
C LEU A 562 13.77 5.80 24.09
N ASP A 563 12.74 6.38 23.49
CA ASP A 563 12.82 7.72 22.90
C ASP A 563 12.64 8.85 23.93
N ASN A 564 12.16 8.53 25.13
CA ASN A 564 11.82 9.50 26.17
C ASN A 564 12.64 9.29 27.45
N ASP A 565 13.23 10.36 27.99
CA ASP A 565 13.97 10.35 29.27
C ASP A 565 13.08 10.48 30.52
N ILE A 566 11.75 10.33 30.35
CA ILE A 566 10.73 10.50 31.40
C ILE A 566 9.96 9.20 31.63
N TYR A 567 9.22 9.12 32.74
CA TYR A 567 8.31 8.00 32.96
C TYR A 567 7.11 8.12 32.02
N ILE A 568 6.92 7.10 31.17
CA ILE A 568 5.81 7.02 30.21
C ILE A 568 4.66 6.22 30.81
N PHE A 569 3.49 6.83 30.83
CA PHE A 569 2.22 6.23 31.22
C PHE A 569 1.39 5.93 29.98
N THR A 570 0.82 4.73 29.93
CA THR A 570 -0.04 4.29 28.83
C THR A 570 -1.30 3.66 29.42
N PRO A 571 -2.49 4.28 29.27
CA PRO A 571 -3.73 3.66 29.68
C PRO A 571 -4.10 2.49 28.76
N THR A 572 -4.71 1.46 29.35
CA THR A 572 -5.31 0.35 28.62
C THR A 572 -6.42 0.87 27.70
N PRO A 573 -6.48 0.46 26.42
CA PRO A 573 -7.53 0.89 25.51
C PRO A 573 -8.94 0.59 26.06
N TYR A 574 -9.85 1.55 25.91
CA TYR A 574 -11.25 1.36 26.29
C TYR A 574 -11.94 0.34 25.36
N GLN A 575 -12.65 -0.64 25.94
CA GLN A 575 -13.45 -1.63 25.20
C GLN A 575 -14.93 -1.49 25.58
N GLU A 576 -15.80 -1.28 24.59
CA GLU A 576 -17.25 -1.09 24.80
C GLU A 576 -17.98 -2.37 25.23
N ASP A 577 -17.50 -3.56 24.83
CA ASP A 577 -18.20 -4.84 25.04
C ASP A 577 -17.37 -5.85 25.84
N THR A 578 -17.48 -5.83 27.18
CA THR A 578 -17.36 -7.04 28.00
C THR A 578 -18.20 -6.89 29.27
N ASN A 579 -19.17 -7.80 29.43
CA ASN A 579 -19.97 -7.97 30.64
C ASN A 579 -19.07 -8.09 31.89
N SER A 580 -19.22 -7.12 32.79
CA SER A 580 -19.08 -7.23 34.25
C SER A 580 -18.04 -8.22 34.79
N LYS A 581 -16.77 -7.81 34.80
CA LYS A 581 -15.91 -8.01 35.98
C LYS A 581 -15.17 -6.71 36.28
N SER A 582 -15.29 -6.27 37.53
CA SER A 582 -14.59 -5.15 38.19
C SER A 582 -13.36 -4.66 37.42
N ARG A 583 -13.52 -3.55 36.68
CA ARG A 583 -12.44 -2.77 36.06
C ARG A 583 -11.67 -1.96 37.11
N GLU A 584 -11.36 -2.58 38.25
CA GLU A 584 -10.35 -2.08 39.17
C GLU A 584 -9.04 -2.71 38.74
N CYS A 585 -8.33 -2.05 37.83
CA CYS A 585 -6.87 -1.92 37.82
C CYS A 585 -6.39 -1.55 36.42
N VAL A 586 -5.95 -0.29 36.34
CA VAL A 586 -5.08 0.19 35.27
C VAL A 586 -3.79 -0.63 35.34
N TYR A 587 -3.32 -1.17 34.22
CA TYR A 587 -1.92 -1.60 34.08
C TYR A 587 -1.02 -0.36 34.10
N VAL A 588 -0.86 0.26 35.28
CA VAL A 588 0.13 1.32 35.47
C VAL A 588 1.47 0.65 35.66
N CYS A 589 2.33 0.75 34.65
CA CYS A 589 3.73 0.49 34.85
C CYS A 589 4.34 1.66 35.65
N VAL A 590 4.73 1.36 36.89
CA VAL A 590 5.42 2.21 37.90
C VAL A 590 4.57 3.32 38.55
N CYS A 591 4.36 3.11 39.85
CA CYS A 591 3.89 4.05 40.87
C CYS A 591 4.31 5.51 40.66
N LEU A 592 3.32 6.41 40.61
CA LEU A 592 3.45 7.72 41.23
C LEU A 592 2.42 7.82 42.37
N SER A 593 2.76 7.27 43.53
CA SER A 593 2.19 7.72 44.80
C SER A 593 2.88 9.04 45.20
N VAL A 594 2.67 10.07 44.38
CA VAL A 594 2.65 11.45 44.88
C VAL A 594 1.24 11.94 44.59
N CYS A 595 0.32 11.62 45.50
CA CYS A 595 -0.82 12.50 45.70
C CYS A 595 -0.25 13.89 45.99
N LEU A 596 -0.26 14.78 44.99
CA LEU A 596 -0.60 16.15 45.30
C LEU A 596 -2.01 16.08 45.89
N SER A 597 -2.06 16.18 47.21
CA SER A 597 -3.25 16.43 48.00
C SER A 597 -3.87 17.77 47.59
N VAL A 598 -4.54 17.81 46.44
CA VAL A 598 -5.34 18.96 45.97
C VAL A 598 -6.74 18.54 45.50
N CYS A 599 -7.00 17.27 45.19
CA CYS A 599 -8.38 16.79 45.02
C CYS A 599 -8.61 15.73 46.12
N PRO A 600 -9.23 16.08 47.28
CA PRO A 600 -9.58 15.12 48.31
C PRO A 600 -10.57 14.10 47.73
N SER A 601 -10.72 12.95 48.39
CA SER A 601 -11.77 11.92 48.16
C SER A 601 -13.20 12.43 48.40
N VAL A 602 -13.50 13.64 47.97
CA VAL A 602 -14.74 14.37 48.18
C VAL A 602 -15.36 14.57 46.81
N ARG A 603 -16.60 14.11 46.67
CA ARG A 603 -17.51 14.44 45.57
C ARG A 603 -17.65 15.96 45.47
N LEU A 604 -16.73 16.62 44.80
CA LEU A 604 -16.84 18.03 44.45
C LEU A 604 -17.85 18.11 43.31
N SER A 605 -19.12 18.32 43.64
CA SER A 605 -20.22 18.46 42.67
C SER A 605 -20.00 19.58 41.65
N HIS A 606 -19.07 20.48 41.91
CA HIS A 606 -18.86 21.71 41.15
C HIS A 606 -17.57 21.73 40.30
N VAL A 607 -16.67 20.75 40.42
CA VAL A 607 -15.37 20.75 39.73
C VAL A 607 -14.98 19.35 39.25
N ASP A 608 -14.48 19.26 38.03
CA ASP A 608 -13.97 18.05 37.40
C ASP A 608 -12.44 18.06 37.42
N CYS A 609 -11.84 17.10 38.13
CA CYS A 609 -10.40 16.85 38.19
C CYS A 609 -10.10 15.61 37.32
N VAL A 610 -9.26 15.75 36.28
CA VAL A 610 -8.82 14.62 35.42
C VAL A 610 -7.31 14.64 35.20
N ILE A 611 -6.74 13.46 34.99
CA ILE A 611 -5.36 13.29 34.51
C ILE A 611 -5.42 12.68 33.12
N LEU A 612 -4.77 13.35 32.17
CA LEU A 612 -4.63 12.91 30.79
C LEU A 612 -3.17 12.58 30.49
N ASP A 613 -2.95 11.68 29.55
CA ASP A 613 -1.61 11.48 28.97
C ASP A 613 -1.35 12.48 27.83
N ASP A 614 -0.21 12.33 27.16
CA ASP A 614 0.25 13.14 26.04
C ASP A 614 -0.55 12.91 24.75
N GLY A 615 -1.23 11.78 24.63
CA GLY A 615 -2.21 11.51 23.58
C GLY A 615 -3.61 12.07 23.87
N GLY A 616 -3.85 12.63 25.07
CA GLY A 616 -5.17 13.10 25.48
C GLY A 616 -6.13 11.98 25.87
N PHE A 617 -5.61 10.81 26.23
CA PHE A 617 -6.40 9.70 26.78
C PHE A 617 -6.61 9.86 28.28
N LEU A 618 -7.79 9.48 28.76
CA LEU A 618 -8.13 9.58 30.17
C LEU A 618 -7.39 8.50 30.99
N VAL A 619 -6.55 8.93 31.93
CA VAL A 619 -5.81 8.04 32.84
C VAL A 619 -6.50 7.94 34.21
N MET A 620 -6.99 9.06 34.74
CA MET A 620 -7.66 9.12 36.03
C MET A 620 -8.73 10.21 36.04
N ALA A 621 -9.83 9.99 36.75
CA ALA A 621 -10.90 10.97 36.93
C ALA A 621 -11.42 10.96 38.37
N ASN A 622 -11.98 12.09 38.83
CA ASN A 622 -12.64 12.17 40.15
C ASN A 622 -14.11 11.70 40.15
N ARG A 623 -14.78 11.66 38.99
CA ARG A 623 -16.20 11.29 38.86
C ARG A 623 -16.37 9.83 38.47
N ASP A 624 -17.30 9.15 39.14
CA ASP A 624 -17.64 7.74 38.90
C ASP A 624 -18.03 7.46 37.43
N GLU A 625 -18.73 8.40 36.76
CA GLU A 625 -19.11 8.29 35.35
C GLU A 625 -17.90 8.23 34.41
N TYR A 626 -16.83 8.96 34.73
CA TYR A 626 -15.60 9.02 33.93
C TYR A 626 -14.66 7.86 34.26
N ILE A 627 -14.71 7.32 35.49
CA ILE A 627 -13.93 6.13 35.88
C ILE A 627 -14.28 4.92 35.00
N GLY A 628 -15.55 4.77 34.61
CA GLY A 628 -15.98 3.72 33.68
C GLY A 628 -15.40 3.85 32.26
N GLN A 629 -14.90 5.04 31.90
CA GLN A 629 -14.42 5.45 30.57
C GLN A 629 -12.89 5.64 30.53
N ILE A 630 -12.13 5.16 31.52
CA ILE A 630 -10.66 5.21 31.51
C ILE A 630 -10.11 4.53 30.25
N GLY A 631 -9.11 5.15 29.63
CA GLY A 631 -8.54 4.72 28.34
C GLY A 631 -9.28 5.22 27.11
N GLN A 632 -10.41 5.93 27.28
CA GLN A 632 -11.11 6.61 26.18
C GLN A 632 -10.46 7.96 25.88
N PHE A 633 -10.50 8.38 24.62
CA PHE A 633 -10.02 9.69 24.20
C PHE A 633 -10.88 10.80 24.84
N PHE A 634 -10.22 11.78 25.49
CA PHE A 634 -10.91 12.80 26.28
C PHE A 634 -11.88 13.66 25.47
N GLY A 635 -11.62 13.86 24.17
CA GLY A 635 -12.51 14.58 23.27
C GLY A 635 -13.88 13.91 23.03
N MET A 636 -14.05 12.63 23.40
CA MET A 636 -15.36 11.98 23.44
C MET A 636 -16.13 12.26 24.74
N ILE A 637 -15.41 12.53 25.83
CA ILE A 637 -15.96 12.73 27.17
C ILE A 637 -16.35 14.21 27.37
N ASP A 638 -15.40 15.12 27.14
CA ASP A 638 -15.61 16.58 27.15
C ASP A 638 -14.97 17.22 25.90
N PRO A 639 -15.66 17.21 24.74
CA PRO A 639 -15.12 17.73 23.48
C PRO A 639 -14.75 19.22 23.56
N ILE A 640 -15.52 20.01 24.29
CA ILE A 640 -15.35 21.48 24.36
C ILE A 640 -14.06 21.83 25.08
N LEU A 641 -13.83 21.17 26.22
CA LEU A 641 -12.60 21.38 26.96
C LEU A 641 -11.41 20.91 26.10
N MET A 642 -11.49 19.76 25.43
CA MET A 642 -10.41 19.29 24.56
C MET A 642 -10.11 20.25 23.39
N VAL A 643 -11.14 20.78 22.70
CA VAL A 643 -10.96 21.81 21.64
C VAL A 643 -10.21 23.03 22.19
N ASN A 644 -10.55 23.48 23.39
CA ASN A 644 -9.90 24.65 23.97
C ASN A 644 -8.48 24.35 24.45
N LEU A 645 -8.20 23.14 24.95
CA LEU A 645 -6.84 22.71 25.25
C LEU A 645 -5.97 22.68 23.98
N VAL A 646 -6.55 22.31 22.82
CA VAL A 646 -5.87 22.41 21.52
C VAL A 646 -5.68 23.86 21.09
N ASN A 647 -6.71 24.71 21.18
CA ASN A 647 -6.62 26.14 20.82
C ASN A 647 -5.59 26.90 21.67
N MET A 648 -5.40 26.49 22.92
CA MET A 648 -4.38 27.03 23.83
C MET A 648 -2.98 26.46 23.58
N SER A 649 -2.78 25.62 22.57
CA SER A 649 -1.51 24.95 22.24
C SER A 649 -0.98 24.00 23.33
N LEU A 650 -1.83 23.52 24.26
CA LEU A 650 -1.42 22.45 25.17
C LEU A 650 -1.22 21.14 24.40
N PHE A 651 -2.19 20.80 23.54
CA PHE A 651 -2.12 19.68 22.62
C PHE A 651 -2.04 20.19 21.18
N THR A 652 -1.16 19.58 20.41
CA THR A 652 -1.11 19.73 18.95
C THR A 652 -1.64 18.45 18.33
N LEU A 653 -2.36 18.56 17.22
CA LEU A 653 -2.86 17.41 16.47
C LEU A 653 -2.19 17.33 15.12
N ASN A 654 -1.90 16.12 14.67
CA ASN A 654 -1.49 15.85 13.30
C ASN A 654 -2.43 14.81 12.68
N LYS A 655 -2.74 15.00 11.39
CA LYS A 655 -3.59 14.09 10.62
C LYS A 655 -2.73 13.31 9.65
N THR A 656 -2.93 12.00 9.63
CA THR A 656 -2.18 11.06 8.80
C THR A 656 -3.13 10.16 8.04
N TYR A 657 -2.66 9.54 6.97
CA TYR A 657 -3.44 8.61 6.15
C TYR A 657 -2.80 7.23 6.21
N ASP A 658 -3.57 6.21 6.63
CA ASP A 658 -3.23 4.81 6.40
C ASP A 658 -3.86 4.36 5.08
N TYR A 659 -3.01 4.07 4.09
CA TYR A 659 -3.39 3.60 2.76
C TYR A 659 -3.55 2.07 2.69
N GLN A 660 -3.24 1.35 3.77
CA GLN A 660 -3.22 -0.11 3.84
C GLN A 660 -4.31 -0.68 4.76
N SER A 661 -5.25 0.16 5.18
CA SER A 661 -6.37 -0.20 6.05
C SER A 661 -7.49 -0.94 5.30
N VAL A 662 -8.41 -1.49 6.09
CA VAL A 662 -9.54 -2.30 5.62
C VAL A 662 -10.82 -1.72 6.20
N CYS A 663 -11.79 -1.44 5.34
CA CYS A 663 -13.08 -0.87 5.70
C CYS A 663 -14.22 -1.78 5.27
N ASP A 664 -15.35 -1.68 5.97
CA ASP A 664 -16.59 -2.26 5.50
C ASP A 664 -17.08 -1.52 4.24
N PRO A 665 -17.59 -2.24 3.23
CA PRO A 665 -18.09 -1.62 2.01
C PRO A 665 -19.27 -0.69 2.30
N LYS A 666 -19.19 0.56 1.83
CA LYS A 666 -20.29 1.53 1.92
C LYS A 666 -21.51 0.96 1.19
N ARG A 667 -22.65 0.78 1.89
CA ARG A 667 -23.93 0.50 1.23
C ARG A 667 -24.36 1.74 0.46
N GLU A 668 -24.21 1.73 -0.86
CA GLU A 668 -24.78 2.78 -1.70
C GLU A 668 -26.31 2.82 -1.51
N SER A 669 -26.82 3.90 -0.93
CA SER A 669 -28.25 4.16 -0.91
C SER A 669 -28.70 4.44 -2.35
N LYS A 670 -29.25 3.42 -3.03
CA LYS A 670 -30.00 3.65 -4.26
C LYS A 670 -31.18 4.55 -3.91
N GLY A 671 -31.03 5.85 -4.21
CA GLY A 671 -32.08 6.83 -4.06
C GLY A 671 -33.33 6.38 -4.80
N SER A 672 -34.45 6.41 -4.11
CA SER A 672 -35.79 6.12 -4.61
C SER A 672 -36.13 7.02 -5.80
N ALA A 673 -36.01 6.49 -7.03
CA ALA A 673 -36.67 7.05 -8.20
C ALA A 673 -37.63 5.98 -8.76
N ALA A 674 -38.92 6.20 -8.54
CA ALA A 674 -40.00 5.34 -9.00
C ALA A 674 -40.42 5.68 -10.45
N GLY A 675 -40.59 4.64 -11.28
CA GLY A 675 -41.29 4.66 -12.60
C GLY A 675 -40.37 4.87 -13.82
N LEU A 676 -40.44 4.13 -14.95
CA LEU A 676 -41.43 3.19 -15.50
C LEU A 676 -40.76 1.94 -16.14
N ARG A 677 -41.53 0.85 -16.22
CA ARG A 677 -41.17 -0.49 -16.72
C ARG A 677 -40.81 -0.51 -18.21
N SER A 678 -39.70 -1.17 -18.56
CA SER A 678 -39.58 -1.99 -19.78
C SER A 678 -38.74 -3.23 -19.47
N VAL A 679 -39.11 -4.34 -20.09
CA VAL A 679 -38.90 -5.74 -19.70
C VAL A 679 -37.41 -6.11 -19.51
N TYR A 680 -37.03 -6.38 -18.26
CA TYR A 680 -35.81 -7.14 -17.93
C TYR A 680 -36.09 -8.63 -18.11
N VAL A 681 -35.39 -9.28 -19.04
CA VAL A 681 -35.25 -10.74 -19.03
C VAL A 681 -34.20 -11.07 -17.97
N VAL A 682 -34.67 -11.53 -16.81
CA VAL A 682 -33.84 -12.01 -15.70
C VAL A 682 -33.11 -13.28 -16.16
N SER A 683 -31.78 -13.21 -16.31
CA SER A 683 -30.94 -14.40 -16.39
C SER A 683 -30.52 -14.82 -14.98
N TYR A 684 -31.02 -15.98 -14.58
CA TYR A 684 -31.03 -16.61 -13.26
C TYR A 684 -29.66 -17.16 -12.80
N ILE A 685 -28.62 -16.34 -12.59
CA ILE A 685 -27.34 -16.85 -12.01
C ILE A 685 -26.77 -16.01 -10.83
N THR A 686 -27.33 -14.87 -10.44
CA THR A 686 -26.72 -14.05 -9.36
C THR A 686 -27.43 -14.03 -8.00
N ASP A 687 -28.60 -14.64 -7.80
CA ASP A 687 -29.37 -14.44 -6.54
C ASP A 687 -29.82 -15.70 -5.80
N ILE A 688 -29.17 -16.85 -6.01
CA ILE A 688 -29.37 -18.04 -5.14
C ILE A 688 -28.02 -18.55 -4.67
N LEU A 689 -27.43 -17.86 -3.68
CA LEU A 689 -26.44 -18.38 -2.72
C LEU A 689 -26.29 -17.33 -1.60
N ASN A 690 -27.39 -17.06 -0.89
CA ASN A 690 -27.39 -16.17 0.26
C ASN A 690 -28.13 -16.79 1.44
N VAL A 691 -27.67 -17.97 1.86
CA VAL A 691 -27.96 -18.53 3.19
C VAL A 691 -26.69 -19.23 3.66
N GLY A 692 -25.84 -18.51 4.41
CA GLY A 692 -24.70 -19.11 5.11
C GLY A 692 -23.33 -18.42 4.99
N TRP A 693 -23.23 -17.10 4.80
CA TRP A 693 -21.96 -16.36 4.93
C TRP A 693 -22.20 -14.98 5.56
N LEU A 694 -22.14 -14.88 6.88
CA LEU A 694 -21.84 -13.62 7.59
C LEU A 694 -20.32 -13.53 7.76
N ALA A 695 -19.61 -13.40 6.64
CA ALA A 695 -18.27 -12.85 6.63
C ALA A 695 -18.37 -11.57 5.81
N SER A 696 -18.35 -10.41 6.47
CA SER A 696 -18.21 -9.11 5.83
C SER A 696 -16.98 -9.18 4.92
N ALA A 697 -17.16 -9.10 3.60
CA ALA A 697 -16.05 -9.00 2.68
C ALA A 697 -15.47 -7.58 2.81
N ALA A 698 -14.56 -7.40 3.75
CA ALA A 698 -13.95 -6.11 4.03
C ALA A 698 -12.97 -5.75 2.90
N GLU A 699 -13.03 -4.50 2.41
CA GLU A 699 -12.25 -4.02 1.25
C GLU A 699 -11.12 -3.09 1.71
N SER A 700 -10.01 -3.07 0.96
CA SER A 700 -8.94 -2.09 1.22
C SER A 700 -9.43 -0.66 0.96
N CYS A 701 -9.16 0.24 1.90
CA CYS A 701 -9.60 1.62 1.90
C CYS A 701 -8.49 2.54 2.42
N ILE A 702 -8.73 3.85 2.37
CA ILE A 702 -7.88 4.84 3.02
C ILE A 702 -8.58 5.25 4.32
N THR A 703 -7.84 5.27 5.42
CA THR A 703 -8.33 5.79 6.70
C THR A 703 -7.52 7.02 7.10
N GLU A 704 -8.22 8.10 7.42
CA GLU A 704 -7.62 9.23 8.10
C GLU A 704 -7.49 8.90 9.59
N GLN A 705 -6.33 9.16 10.15
CA GLN A 705 -6.04 9.00 11.55
C GLN A 705 -5.61 10.35 12.11
N THR A 706 -6.06 10.65 13.33
CA THR A 706 -5.64 11.85 14.04
C THR A 706 -4.89 11.42 15.29
N GLN A 707 -3.75 12.05 15.55
CA GLN A 707 -2.98 11.83 16.77
C GLN A 707 -2.72 13.16 17.46
N TYR A 708 -2.70 13.14 18.79
CA TYR A 708 -2.40 14.28 19.64
C TYR A 708 -1.06 14.08 20.35
N PHE A 709 -0.34 15.17 20.56
CA PHE A 709 0.94 15.18 21.26
C PHE A 709 1.21 16.57 21.87
N TYR A 710 2.23 16.66 22.73
CA TYR A 710 2.69 17.93 23.27
C TYR A 710 3.73 18.57 22.34
N ASP A 711 3.43 19.77 21.83
CA ASP A 711 4.40 20.58 21.07
C ASP A 711 4.98 21.73 21.91
N ASN A 712 4.16 22.32 22.77
CA ASN A 712 4.56 23.41 23.65
C ASN A 712 5.22 22.90 24.95
N GLU A 713 6.34 23.50 25.36
CA GLU A 713 7.07 23.18 26.61
C GLU A 713 6.55 23.94 27.84
N GLU A 714 5.58 24.85 27.68
CA GLU A 714 4.95 25.54 28.80
C GLU A 714 4.31 24.53 29.78
N LYS A 715 4.49 24.79 31.08
CA LYS A 715 4.07 23.87 32.14
C LYS A 715 2.62 24.06 32.56
N SER A 716 2.10 25.29 32.49
CA SER A 716 0.82 25.66 33.06
C SER A 716 0.00 26.47 32.07
N PHE A 717 -1.25 26.06 31.87
CA PHE A 717 -2.21 26.71 30.99
C PHE A 717 -3.45 27.07 31.80
N ARG A 718 -4.03 28.24 31.56
CA ARG A 718 -5.26 28.68 32.21
C ARG A 718 -6.14 29.39 31.21
N GLY A 719 -7.41 29.03 31.16
CA GLY A 719 -8.36 29.62 30.24
C GLY A 719 -9.78 29.63 30.80
N THR A 720 -10.64 30.35 30.09
CA THR A 720 -12.08 30.35 30.32
C THR A 720 -12.76 29.90 29.03
N LEU A 721 -13.65 28.92 29.14
CA LEU A 721 -14.50 28.42 28.07
C LEU A 721 -15.78 29.26 28.11
N ASP A 722 -15.98 30.14 27.14
CA ASP A 722 -17.21 30.91 27.02
C ASP A 722 -18.16 30.23 26.03
N CYS A 723 -19.30 29.73 26.53
CA CYS A 723 -20.42 29.30 25.71
C CYS A 723 -21.52 30.37 25.74
N GLU A 724 -22.46 30.33 24.78
CA GLU A 724 -23.46 31.39 24.58
C GLU A 724 -24.15 31.88 25.85
N ASN A 725 -24.40 31.00 26.84
CA ASN A 725 -25.11 31.32 28.08
C ASN A 725 -24.36 30.99 29.39
N CYS A 726 -23.11 30.49 29.32
CA CYS A 726 -22.36 30.09 30.52
C CYS A 726 -20.87 30.03 30.24
N SER A 727 -20.07 30.28 31.28
CA SER A 727 -18.61 30.17 31.21
C SER A 727 -18.10 29.10 32.18
N ARG A 728 -17.04 28.39 31.78
CA ARG A 728 -16.34 27.40 32.60
C ARG A 728 -14.86 27.76 32.66
N MET A 729 -14.30 27.92 33.84
CA MET A 729 -12.86 28.11 33.98
C MET A 729 -12.13 26.77 34.01
N PHE A 730 -10.92 26.73 33.47
CA PHE A 730 -10.04 25.57 33.59
C PHE A 730 -8.59 25.97 33.82
N HIS A 731 -7.86 25.05 34.43
CA HIS A 731 -6.43 25.12 34.67
C HIS A 731 -5.82 23.76 34.37
N ALA A 732 -4.77 23.74 33.56
CA ALA A 732 -4.03 22.53 33.22
C ALA A 732 -2.55 22.70 33.59
N GLU A 733 -1.97 21.72 34.26
CA GLU A 733 -0.57 21.73 34.68
C GLU A 733 0.11 20.39 34.35
N LYS A 734 1.22 20.45 33.61
CA LYS A 734 2.03 19.28 33.25
C LYS A 734 2.82 18.80 34.46
N LEU A 735 2.74 17.49 34.74
CA LEU A 735 3.43 16.90 35.87
C LEU A 735 4.93 16.71 35.57
N TRP A 736 5.75 16.94 36.59
CA TRP A 736 7.21 16.87 36.45
C TRP A 736 7.69 15.42 36.21
N LYS A 737 8.58 15.22 35.22
CA LYS A 737 9.21 13.91 34.88
C LYS A 737 8.23 12.82 34.41
N THR A 738 7.05 13.19 33.91
CA THR A 738 6.09 12.25 33.31
C THR A 738 5.45 12.86 32.06
N ASN A 739 4.78 12.02 31.25
CA ASN A 739 3.97 12.47 30.11
C ASN A 739 2.54 12.89 30.51
N LEU A 740 2.27 13.10 31.81
CA LEU A 740 0.92 13.33 32.31
C LEU A 740 0.63 14.83 32.48
N VAL A 741 -0.61 15.22 32.19
CA VAL A 741 -1.15 16.54 32.49
C VAL A 741 -2.33 16.43 33.44
N PHE A 742 -2.33 17.27 34.48
CA PHE A 742 -3.42 17.40 35.42
C PHE A 742 -4.31 18.56 35.01
N VAL A 743 -5.60 18.31 34.82
CA VAL A 743 -6.58 19.30 34.39
C VAL A 743 -7.67 19.43 35.44
N ILE A 744 -7.92 20.67 35.86
CA ILE A 744 -9.04 21.04 36.73
C ILE A 744 -9.95 21.97 35.94
N ALA A 745 -11.23 21.65 35.84
CA ALA A 745 -12.22 22.50 35.19
C ALA A 745 -13.51 22.57 36.00
N ASP A 746 -14.26 23.66 35.84
CA ASP A 746 -15.63 23.73 36.37
C ASP A 746 -16.46 22.57 35.81
N ALA A 747 -17.33 22.02 36.65
CA ALA A 747 -18.14 20.83 36.36
C ALA A 747 -18.90 20.95 35.02
N LYS A 748 -18.85 19.93 34.15
CA LYS A 748 -19.58 19.94 32.87
C LYS A 748 -21.09 20.21 33.04
N LEU A 749 -21.68 19.74 34.14
CA LEU A 749 -23.10 19.93 34.47
C LEU A 749 -23.50 21.39 34.73
N THR A 750 -22.56 22.30 35.04
CA THR A 750 -22.87 23.71 35.28
C THR A 750 -23.20 24.46 33.99
N CYS A 751 -22.83 23.90 32.82
CA CYS A 751 -22.93 24.57 31.53
C CYS A 751 -23.26 23.54 30.44
N MET A 752 -24.53 23.15 30.36
CA MET A 752 -25.01 22.13 29.40
C MET A 752 -25.39 22.70 28.02
N SER A 753 -25.38 24.01 27.82
CA SER A 753 -25.73 24.65 26.54
C SER A 753 -24.63 24.58 25.49
N CYS A 754 -23.44 24.09 25.86
CA CYS A 754 -22.36 23.87 24.92
C CYS A 754 -22.55 22.50 24.27
N ASP A 755 -23.02 22.44 23.02
CA ASP A 755 -23.09 21.19 22.28
C ASP A 755 -22.14 21.24 21.09
N HIS A 756 -20.92 20.74 21.31
CA HIS A 756 -19.95 20.55 20.23
C HIS A 756 -19.95 19.07 19.82
N LYS A 757 -19.79 18.85 18.52
CA LYS A 757 -19.59 17.49 17.98
C LYS A 757 -18.43 16.80 18.71
N PRO A 758 -18.58 15.51 19.08
CA PRO A 758 -17.52 14.78 19.75
C PRO A 758 -16.26 14.78 18.87
N LEU A 759 -15.11 15.03 19.49
CA LEU A 759 -13.83 14.83 18.82
C LEU A 759 -13.47 13.36 18.95
N ILE A 760 -13.29 12.69 17.82
CA ILE A 760 -13.00 11.26 17.77
C ILE A 760 -11.56 11.08 17.33
N GLN A 761 -10.78 10.40 18.15
CA GLN A 761 -9.45 9.92 17.80
C GLN A 761 -9.53 8.44 17.47
N ALA A 762 -9.84 8.12 16.21
CA ALA A 762 -9.93 6.76 15.69
C ALA A 762 -9.62 6.75 14.19
N GLU A 763 -9.37 5.57 13.62
CA GLU A 763 -9.29 5.41 12.17
C GLU A 763 -10.67 5.70 11.55
N GLN A 764 -10.74 6.68 10.66
CA GLN A 764 -11.99 7.04 9.97
C GLN A 764 -11.84 6.86 8.46
N PRO A 765 -12.77 6.18 7.77
CA PRO A 765 -12.73 6.05 6.32
C PRO A 765 -12.72 7.43 5.66
N SER A 766 -11.74 7.65 4.78
CA SER A 766 -11.56 8.89 4.04
C SER A 766 -11.31 8.59 2.55
N GLU A 767 -11.58 9.55 1.68
CA GLU A 767 -11.18 9.47 0.26
C GLU A 767 -9.70 9.93 0.07
N GLY A 768 -9.04 10.32 1.18
CA GLY A 768 -7.68 10.85 1.23
C GLY A 768 -7.55 12.27 0.66
N PRO A 769 -6.33 12.80 0.48
CA PRO A 769 -6.11 14.14 -0.08
C PRO A 769 -6.49 14.22 -1.57
N ASP A 770 -7.02 15.34 -2.07
CA ASP A 770 -7.53 15.40 -3.43
C ASP A 770 -6.45 15.06 -4.49
N PRO A 771 -6.62 14.00 -5.31
CA PRO A 771 -5.70 13.67 -6.40
C PRO A 771 -5.43 14.83 -7.36
N CYS A 772 -6.42 15.70 -7.56
CA CYS A 772 -6.30 16.84 -8.46
C CYS A 772 -5.24 17.83 -7.96
N GLU A 773 -5.27 18.17 -6.68
CA GLU A 773 -4.31 19.09 -6.06
C GLU A 773 -2.90 18.50 -6.02
N MET A 774 -2.78 17.21 -5.68
CA MET A 774 -1.49 16.51 -5.70
C MET A 774 -0.88 16.42 -7.09
N ALA A 775 -1.70 16.32 -8.14
CA ALA A 775 -1.23 16.25 -9.52
C ALA A 775 -0.70 17.60 -10.04
N GLU A 776 -1.07 18.73 -9.43
CA GLU A 776 -0.52 20.04 -9.78
C GLU A 776 0.93 20.21 -9.30
N LYS A 777 1.27 19.60 -8.15
CA LYS A 777 2.61 19.58 -7.57
C LYS A 777 3.03 18.13 -7.26
N PRO A 778 3.33 17.33 -8.28
CA PRO A 778 3.71 15.94 -8.07
C PRO A 778 5.04 15.84 -7.32
N ARG A 779 5.19 14.80 -6.49
CA ARG A 779 6.46 14.47 -5.84
C ARG A 779 7.54 14.20 -6.90
N PHE A 780 8.79 14.56 -6.57
CA PHE A 780 9.93 14.32 -7.45
C PHE A 780 10.15 12.82 -7.69
N ARG A 781 10.54 12.45 -8.90
CA ARG A 781 10.89 11.07 -9.27
C ARG A 781 11.85 11.06 -10.45
N LYS A 782 12.53 9.93 -10.67
CA LYS A 782 13.41 9.69 -11.80
C LYS A 782 12.86 8.58 -12.69
N GLY A 783 12.53 8.91 -13.94
CA GLY A 783 12.13 7.90 -14.93
C GLY A 783 13.33 7.05 -15.39
N PRO A 784 13.09 5.89 -16.02
CA PRO A 784 14.16 5.01 -16.47
C PRO A 784 15.04 5.65 -17.55
N ASP A 785 16.36 5.43 -17.45
CA ASP A 785 17.37 6.08 -18.29
C ASP A 785 17.31 5.62 -19.77
N ALA A 786 16.81 4.42 -20.03
CA ALA A 786 16.73 3.84 -21.38
C ALA A 786 15.29 3.77 -21.90
N CYS A 787 15.03 4.52 -22.97
CA CYS A 787 13.81 4.41 -23.76
C CYS A 787 14.11 3.78 -25.12
N PHE A 788 13.33 2.77 -25.52
CA PHE A 788 13.41 2.17 -26.85
C PHE A 788 12.17 2.53 -27.68
N ASP A 789 12.24 3.67 -28.37
CA ASP A 789 11.22 4.12 -29.30
C ASP A 789 11.75 4.31 -30.73
N ASN A 790 10.82 4.56 -31.65
CA ASN A 790 11.02 5.06 -33.01
C ASN A 790 12.34 4.73 -33.77
N ASN A 791 12.57 3.45 -34.09
CA ASN A 791 13.72 3.03 -34.90
C ASN A 791 13.39 3.06 -36.41
N GLU A 792 14.23 3.74 -37.22
CA GLU A 792 14.03 3.96 -38.66
C GLU A 792 13.90 2.67 -39.50
N ARG A 793 14.36 1.52 -38.97
CA ARG A 793 14.35 0.21 -39.66
C ARG A 793 13.27 -0.75 -39.17
N VAL A 794 12.26 -0.27 -38.45
CA VAL A 794 11.12 -1.10 -38.00
C VAL A 794 10.21 -1.41 -39.20
N GLY A 795 9.70 -2.64 -39.26
CA GLY A 795 8.72 -3.02 -40.28
C GLY A 795 7.41 -2.30 -39.97
N HIS A 796 7.07 -1.31 -40.80
CA HIS A 796 5.85 -0.51 -40.64
C HIS A 796 4.64 -1.10 -41.38
N VAL A 797 4.82 -2.21 -42.09
CA VAL A 797 3.74 -2.90 -42.80
C VAL A 797 2.83 -3.56 -41.78
N ILE A 798 1.59 -3.10 -41.73
CA ILE A 798 0.51 -3.70 -40.95
C ILE A 798 0.21 -5.05 -41.58
N ILE A 799 0.63 -6.12 -40.90
CA ILE A 799 -0.03 -7.40 -41.09
C ILE A 799 -1.39 -7.22 -40.41
N LEU A 800 -2.44 -7.00 -41.20
CA LEU A 800 -3.81 -7.20 -40.74
C LEU A 800 -3.91 -8.67 -40.33
N SER A 801 -3.60 -8.98 -39.08
CA SER A 801 -3.79 -10.31 -38.53
C SER A 801 -5.28 -10.45 -38.26
N SER A 802 -6.05 -10.73 -39.30
CA SER A 802 -7.33 -11.41 -39.15
C SER A 802 -7.02 -12.84 -38.67
N SER A 803 -6.76 -13.00 -37.38
CA SER A 803 -6.50 -14.31 -36.80
C SER A 803 -7.17 -14.49 -35.46
N VAL A 804 -8.45 -14.14 -35.36
CA VAL A 804 -9.40 -14.90 -34.54
C VAL A 804 -10.74 -14.92 -35.30
N PHE A 805 -11.07 -16.07 -35.90
CA PHE A 805 -12.31 -16.37 -36.66
C PHE A 805 -12.63 -15.52 -37.91
N LYS A 806 -12.20 -15.99 -39.09
CA LYS A 806 -13.11 -16.32 -40.21
C LYS A 806 -12.35 -16.89 -41.41
N ASN A 807 -13.00 -17.85 -42.06
CA ASN A 807 -12.59 -18.53 -43.27
C ASN A 807 -12.14 -17.57 -44.39
N GLY A 808 -11.10 -18.01 -45.10
CA GLY A 808 -10.74 -17.69 -46.48
C GLY A 808 -11.33 -16.42 -47.11
N ASN A 809 -10.56 -15.33 -47.09
CA ASN A 809 -10.13 -14.60 -48.29
C ASN A 809 -9.28 -13.40 -47.86
N ARG A 810 -7.97 -13.43 -48.16
CA ARG A 810 -7.06 -12.29 -47.97
C ARG A 810 -7.19 -11.35 -49.17
N GLN A 811 -7.78 -10.17 -48.97
CA GLN A 811 -7.50 -9.03 -49.84
C GLN A 811 -6.27 -8.31 -49.30
N ILE A 812 -5.22 -8.32 -50.11
CA ILE A 812 -4.03 -7.48 -49.96
C ILE A 812 -4.44 -6.10 -50.49
N VAL A 813 -4.49 -5.08 -49.64
CA VAL A 813 -4.55 -3.69 -50.09
C VAL A 813 -3.10 -3.25 -50.30
N ASN A 814 -2.71 -3.07 -51.57
CA ASN A 814 -1.45 -2.44 -51.93
C ASN A 814 -1.66 -0.91 -51.99
N ASP A 815 -0.70 -0.21 -51.36
CA ASP A 815 -0.36 1.22 -51.37
C ASP A 815 -1.44 2.28 -51.04
#